data_AF-A0A8B6DP23-F1
#
_entry.id   AF-A0A8B6DP23-F1
#
_cell.length_a   1.000
_cell.length_b   1.000
_cell.length_c   1.000
_cell.angle_alpha   90.00
_cell.angle_beta   90.00
_cell.angle_gamma   90.00
#
_symmetry.space_group_name_H-M   'P 1'
#
loop_
_entity.id
_entity.type
_entity.pdbx_description
1 polymer ?
#
loop_
_entity_poly.entity_id
_entity_poly.type
_entity_poly.pdbx_seq_one_letter_code
_entity_poly.pdbx_strand_id
1 'polypeptide(L)'
;MTSLEEEEESELTNKASDTSPTGYAKATLSSLPSEQSAAAQSLPSTKSSNVPHTVKQMEKKMRTRMTKEEIRKKMEKVLKSGKYKMKVGRLIFWDFGGQYVYLTTHQTFMTFRALFLVVFDGSKDLHEQVPDVMCFPGQHMTPTPAVFLQYWVNSILIYCKVVYAGIPKILFVATHKDKVPLENVETRRKELCSGIEELFKDHEGRHQLVLRPLIFVNAIDPGDPEIDILRKTITELTFDHPCWGERMPNACVPLELEIAELVAEGKEIMSLAEVEELNAISEVSVLSPEQLTDFLHYQHSLGKIVYFDTPQLRDNVIISPLLMVEVMRSFITDVEFWPKEDKTRKTFKEMSKNGMIQKLDLYHIWEQEDFRQILPFKEYIFDMLIHLDIVSEQRRYDTKTGSRLPVEQFFVPCMLTQRNDTDFLLQECTPERTVSLAFVFNGTIIPPALLNRLICACLTMWTLKQYGGRKLMFSGFVGLSFDKEHDIVVCVEGNKILLHLVHKRSKGLIIPDIATSVRDCLFVTLERISEFYQSSIHCKANSKLPFHTEYSCSKLNCFTSENKMASENEECLCEHGENIKNNWSIWNKKREQKQCDDNCPGLSEDALSQIPSDKELFRLSVNCETRMIHDLALHLGMEEIVWCDMEDTYSPNTQMVKFLTLMHLKENNEISFSDLDNGLREMEITPHKLCIVKGNRKRHSDISEEYMDLIPTDEILDELAAQVIGVVSFQLGLELGLPITSIDIIHYNNGWDLVAQCKDILFQWREDQRVKPTIGVLVQALENVGRGSECLERIIRNVGVKKAM
;
A
#
# COMPACT_ATOMS: atom_id res chain seq x y z
N MET A 1 -31.57 55.83 -38.30
CA MET A 1 -31.92 57.25 -38.49
C MET A 1 -32.47 57.68 -37.14
N THR A 2 -31.76 58.53 -36.38
CA THR A 2 -32.29 59.20 -35.17
C THR A 2 -33.24 58.36 -34.32
N SER A 3 -32.66 57.57 -33.42
CA SER A 3 -33.37 56.64 -32.54
C SER A 3 -32.65 56.56 -31.20
N LEU A 4 -33.40 56.86 -30.15
CA LEU A 4 -33.32 56.28 -28.80
C LEU A 4 -32.01 56.51 -28.02
N GLU A 5 -32.01 57.54 -27.17
CA GLU A 5 -31.22 57.57 -25.93
C GLU A 5 -32.21 57.79 -24.78
N GLU A 6 -32.43 56.74 -23.98
CA GLU A 6 -33.02 56.84 -22.64
C GLU A 6 -31.86 56.95 -21.65
N GLU A 7 -31.83 58.09 -20.96
CA GLU A 7 -31.08 58.39 -19.75
C GLU A 7 -31.80 57.89 -18.49
N GLU A 8 -31.07 57.95 -17.37
CA GLU A 8 -31.50 58.00 -15.96
C GLU A 8 -31.54 56.69 -15.13
N GLU A 9 -30.37 56.42 -14.53
CA GLU A 9 -30.12 56.56 -13.08
C GLU A 9 -31.25 56.32 -12.07
N SER A 10 -30.98 55.49 -11.06
CA SER A 10 -30.67 56.05 -9.74
C SER A 10 -30.12 55.01 -8.75
N GLU A 11 -28.99 55.40 -8.16
CA GLU A 11 -28.34 54.86 -6.98
C GLU A 11 -29.19 55.02 -5.70
N LEU A 12 -28.87 54.27 -4.64
CA LEU A 12 -28.19 54.79 -3.43
C LEU A 12 -28.38 53.88 -2.19
N THR A 13 -27.25 53.35 -1.71
CA THR A 13 -26.79 53.34 -0.29
C THR A 13 -27.52 52.44 0.74
N ASN A 14 -26.94 51.94 1.85
CA ASN A 14 -25.87 52.43 2.72
C ASN A 14 -25.37 51.31 3.69
N LYS A 15 -24.11 51.45 4.14
CA LYS A 15 -23.54 51.11 5.48
C LYS A 15 -23.32 49.64 5.92
N ALA A 16 -22.05 49.32 6.17
CA ALA A 16 -21.58 48.48 7.28
C ALA A 16 -20.16 48.96 7.66
N SER A 17 -20.00 49.88 8.62
CA SER A 17 -19.72 49.67 10.05
C SER A 17 -18.51 48.77 10.33
N ASP A 18 -17.38 49.44 10.57
CA ASP A 18 -16.22 48.98 11.31
C ASP A 18 -16.61 48.24 12.60
N THR A 19 -16.01 47.08 12.83
CA THR A 19 -15.50 46.65 14.14
C THR A 19 -14.47 45.54 13.92
N SER A 20 -13.21 45.86 14.21
CA SER A 20 -12.14 44.89 14.45
C SER A 20 -12.30 44.25 15.84
N PRO A 21 -11.75 43.06 16.03
CA PRO A 21 -10.91 42.83 17.20
C PRO A 21 -9.50 42.39 16.78
N THR A 22 -8.56 43.15 17.30
CA THR A 22 -7.11 42.98 17.27
C THR A 22 -6.65 41.77 18.08
N GLY A 23 -5.48 41.21 17.71
CA GLY A 23 -4.50 40.74 18.68
C GLY A 23 -3.97 39.31 18.56
N TYR A 24 -3.09 39.03 17.58
CA TYR A 24 -2.03 38.04 17.77
C TYR A 24 -0.68 38.72 17.51
N ALA A 25 0.16 38.73 18.56
CA ALA A 25 1.44 39.39 18.58
C ALA A 25 2.47 38.66 17.70
N LYS A 26 3.09 39.44 16.82
CA LYS A 26 4.13 39.03 15.87
C LYS A 26 5.47 38.98 16.62
N ALA A 27 5.98 37.79 16.94
CA ALA A 27 7.32 37.64 17.51
C ALA A 27 8.38 37.93 16.43
N THR A 28 9.18 38.96 16.68
CA THR A 28 10.23 39.50 15.81
C THR A 28 11.50 38.66 15.92
N LEU A 29 11.93 38.04 14.81
CA LEU A 29 13.31 37.54 14.65
C LEU A 29 14.21 38.74 14.32
N SER A 30 15.09 39.10 15.25
CA SER A 30 16.04 40.20 15.10
C SER A 30 17.19 39.82 14.18
N SER A 31 17.28 40.55 13.07
CA SER A 31 18.42 40.64 12.15
C SER A 31 19.64 41.32 12.79
N LEU A 32 20.83 40.83 12.49
CA LEU A 32 22.10 41.58 12.58
C LEU A 32 22.70 41.73 11.16
N PRO A 33 23.50 42.78 10.89
CA PRO A 33 23.36 43.56 9.66
C PRO A 33 24.36 43.19 8.57
N SER A 34 23.86 43.31 7.34
CA SER A 34 24.58 43.30 6.07
C SER A 34 25.26 44.65 5.78
N GLU A 35 26.55 44.62 5.42
CA GLU A 35 27.23 45.71 4.73
C GLU A 35 27.22 45.47 3.20
N GLN A 36 26.77 46.49 2.46
CA GLN A 36 26.84 46.67 1.00
C GLN A 36 28.27 47.14 0.64
N SER A 37 28.84 47.12 -0.56
CA SER A 37 28.44 46.91 -1.97
C SER A 37 29.74 46.90 -2.81
N ALA A 38 29.78 46.26 -3.98
CA ALA A 38 30.15 46.90 -5.26
C ALA A 38 30.33 45.87 -6.40
N ALA A 39 29.96 46.29 -7.61
CA ALA A 39 29.60 45.45 -8.74
C ALA A 39 30.68 45.29 -9.85
N ALA A 40 30.48 44.22 -10.64
CA ALA A 40 30.73 44.02 -12.07
C ALA A 40 32.16 43.79 -12.61
N GLN A 41 32.38 42.62 -13.25
CA GLN A 41 32.58 42.46 -14.72
C GLN A 41 32.99 41.02 -15.10
N SER A 42 32.67 40.60 -16.32
CA SER A 42 32.67 39.23 -16.88
C SER A 42 33.97 38.75 -17.55
N LEU A 43 34.36 37.47 -17.28
CA LEU A 43 35.06 36.41 -18.08
C LEU A 43 36.39 36.72 -18.82
N PRO A 44 37.36 35.77 -18.97
CA PRO A 44 37.16 34.35 -19.34
C PRO A 44 38.08 33.29 -18.63
N SER A 45 37.78 32.02 -18.91
CA SER A 45 38.41 30.75 -18.48
C SER A 45 39.95 30.69 -18.42
N THR A 46 40.52 30.07 -17.38
CA THR A 46 41.64 29.08 -17.43
C THR A 46 41.99 28.51 -16.03
N LYS A 47 42.65 27.34 -16.01
CA LYS A 47 42.85 26.37 -14.91
C LYS A 47 43.75 26.82 -13.74
N SER A 48 43.55 26.16 -12.59
CA SER A 48 44.51 25.72 -11.55
C SER A 48 44.79 26.60 -10.31
N SER A 49 44.50 25.99 -9.14
CA SER A 49 45.21 26.01 -7.84
C SER A 49 45.52 27.33 -7.11
N ASN A 50 44.92 27.55 -5.93
CA ASN A 50 45.61 27.91 -4.68
C ASN A 50 44.63 28.13 -3.50
N VAL A 51 44.55 27.16 -2.58
CA VAL A 51 43.97 27.33 -1.22
C VAL A 51 44.95 26.76 -0.18
N PRO A 52 45.87 27.56 0.39
CA PRO A 52 46.67 27.07 1.53
C PRO A 52 46.43 27.81 2.86
N HIS A 53 45.76 28.98 2.87
CA HIS A 53 45.80 29.86 4.05
C HIS A 53 44.56 29.84 4.97
N THR A 54 43.42 29.30 4.54
CA THR A 54 42.19 29.21 5.36
C THR A 54 42.08 27.89 6.15
N VAL A 55 42.70 26.81 5.65
CA VAL A 55 42.68 25.47 6.28
C VAL A 55 43.42 25.45 7.63
N LYS A 56 44.58 26.13 7.71
CA LYS A 56 45.41 26.13 8.93
C LYS A 56 44.80 26.85 10.14
N GLN A 57 43.90 27.83 9.91
CA GLN A 57 43.19 28.52 11.00
C GLN A 57 41.96 27.73 11.48
N MET A 58 41.31 26.96 10.61
CA MET A 58 40.25 25.99 11.00
C MET A 58 40.83 24.78 11.75
N GLU A 59 41.98 24.24 11.31
CA GLU A 59 42.69 23.16 12.00
C GLU A 59 43.08 23.52 13.45
N LYS A 60 43.34 24.79 13.76
CA LYS A 60 43.79 25.21 15.09
C LYS A 60 42.64 25.39 16.09
N LYS A 61 41.41 25.67 15.62
CA LYS A 61 40.19 25.75 16.46
C LYS A 61 39.51 24.38 16.66
N MET A 62 39.72 23.40 15.76
CA MET A 62 39.25 22.00 15.95
C MET A 62 40.12 21.17 16.90
N ARG A 63 41.36 21.58 17.18
CA ARG A 63 42.32 20.87 18.07
C ARG A 63 41.96 20.84 19.56
N THR A 64 40.83 21.40 19.97
CA THR A 64 40.31 21.32 21.36
C THR A 64 39.12 20.37 21.51
N ARG A 65 38.94 19.43 20.57
CA ARG A 65 38.03 18.28 20.70
C ARG A 65 38.79 17.01 20.38
N MET A 66 38.41 15.92 21.05
CA MET A 66 39.03 14.60 20.87
C MET A 66 39.08 14.26 19.39
N THR A 67 40.25 13.86 18.91
CA THR A 67 40.46 13.40 17.53
C THR A 67 39.72 12.08 17.31
N LYS A 68 39.30 11.79 16.07
CA LYS A 68 38.68 10.50 15.68
C LYS A 68 39.47 9.30 16.22
N GLU A 69 40.79 9.39 16.14
CA GLU A 69 41.72 8.38 16.65
C GLU A 69 41.68 8.18 18.17
N GLU A 70 41.41 9.24 18.94
CA GLU A 70 41.25 9.16 20.39
C GLU A 70 39.87 8.61 20.80
N ILE A 71 38.84 8.87 19.99
CA ILE A 71 37.50 8.26 20.14
C ILE A 71 37.63 6.75 19.86
N ARG A 72 38.23 6.37 18.74
CA ARG A 72 38.52 4.98 18.36
C ARG A 72 39.24 4.20 19.46
N LYS A 73 40.35 4.75 19.99
CA LYS A 73 41.09 4.13 21.10
C LYS A 73 40.28 3.99 22.39
N LYS A 74 39.41 4.97 22.70
CA LYS A 74 38.48 4.85 23.83
C LYS A 74 37.46 3.74 23.60
N MET A 75 36.94 3.62 22.39
CA MET A 75 35.93 2.62 22.06
C MET A 75 36.51 1.21 22.07
N GLU A 76 37.69 1.00 21.50
CA GLU A 76 38.41 -0.27 21.64
C GLU A 76 38.59 -0.67 23.10
N LYS A 77 38.98 0.29 23.96
CA LYS A 77 39.15 0.02 25.40
C LYS A 77 37.83 -0.36 26.07
N VAL A 78 36.72 0.29 25.71
CA VAL A 78 35.39 0.00 26.25
C VAL A 78 34.89 -1.36 25.77
N LEU A 79 35.01 -1.65 24.47
CA LEU A 79 34.64 -2.93 23.86
C LEU A 79 35.44 -4.10 24.46
N LYS A 80 36.78 -3.96 24.55
CA LYS A 80 37.67 -4.96 25.19
C LYS A 80 37.36 -5.15 26.67
N SER A 81 36.79 -4.15 27.35
CA SER A 81 36.44 -4.24 28.78
C SER A 81 35.07 -4.84 29.06
N GLY A 82 34.21 -5.01 28.06
CA GLY A 82 32.83 -5.49 28.22
C GLY A 82 31.89 -4.52 28.98
N LYS A 83 32.32 -3.28 29.26
CA LYS A 83 31.58 -2.29 30.06
C LYS A 83 30.73 -1.33 29.19
N TYR A 84 29.99 -1.85 28.22
CA TYR A 84 29.00 -1.06 27.47
C TYR A 84 27.69 -0.94 28.27
N LYS A 85 27.74 -0.33 29.46
CA LYS A 85 26.52 0.10 30.18
C LYS A 85 26.37 1.59 29.98
N MET A 86 25.70 1.99 28.90
CA MET A 86 25.31 3.38 28.70
C MET A 86 24.32 3.77 29.81
N LYS A 87 24.74 4.64 30.74
CA LYS A 87 23.88 5.14 31.83
C LYS A 87 22.93 6.26 31.41
N VAL A 88 23.00 6.70 30.15
CA VAL A 88 22.20 7.78 29.58
C VAL A 88 21.60 7.26 28.28
N GLY A 89 20.27 7.22 28.18
CA GLY A 89 19.56 6.90 26.94
C GLY A 89 19.53 8.10 26.01
N ARG A 90 19.75 7.89 24.70
CA ARG A 90 19.56 8.92 23.67
C ARG A 90 18.11 8.88 23.21
N LEU A 91 17.42 10.01 23.25
CA LEU A 91 16.10 10.18 22.65
C LEU A 91 16.25 10.88 21.30
N ILE A 92 15.50 10.41 20.30
CA ILE A 92 15.36 11.03 18.99
C ILE A 92 13.88 11.35 18.82
N PHE A 93 13.56 12.62 18.58
CA PHE A 93 12.19 13.07 18.38
C PHE A 93 11.92 13.22 16.88
N TRP A 94 10.84 12.60 16.42
CA TRP A 94 10.31 12.77 15.08
C TRP A 94 8.99 13.53 15.18
N ASP A 95 8.87 14.64 14.45
CA ASP A 95 7.65 15.42 14.35
C ASP A 95 6.96 15.11 13.02
N PHE A 96 5.82 14.43 13.12
CA PHE A 96 4.99 14.04 11.99
C PHE A 96 3.92 15.11 11.82
N GLY A 97 4.15 16.06 10.90
CA GLY A 97 3.23 17.16 10.64
C GLY A 97 1.77 16.69 10.53
N GLY A 98 0.86 17.34 11.24
CA GLY A 98 -0.55 16.94 11.31
C GLY A 98 -1.37 17.25 10.05
N GLN A 99 -0.76 17.87 9.04
CA GLN A 99 -1.44 18.22 7.80
C GLN A 99 -1.69 16.99 6.93
N TYR A 100 -2.85 16.97 6.28
CA TYR A 100 -3.34 15.85 5.49
C TYR A 100 -2.35 15.34 4.43
N VAL A 101 -1.65 16.25 3.75
CA VAL A 101 -0.70 15.89 2.67
C VAL A 101 0.48 15.05 3.15
N TYR A 102 0.90 15.20 4.41
CA TYR A 102 2.05 14.47 4.98
C TYR A 102 1.69 13.06 5.47
N LEU A 103 0.41 12.75 5.65
CA LEU A 103 -0.04 11.50 6.24
C LEU A 103 0.43 10.25 5.47
N THR A 104 0.67 10.37 4.16
CA THR A 104 1.18 9.28 3.32
C THR A 104 2.67 9.03 3.52
N THR A 105 3.43 10.00 4.04
CA THR A 105 4.88 9.86 4.25
C THR A 105 5.20 9.15 5.56
N HIS A 106 4.29 9.18 6.54
CA HIS A 106 4.50 8.67 7.89
C HIS A 106 4.85 7.17 7.94
N GLN A 107 4.31 6.38 7.01
CA GLN A 107 4.60 4.95 6.86
C GLN A 107 6.10 4.64 6.73
N THR A 108 6.89 5.61 6.28
CA THR A 108 8.33 5.47 6.04
C THR A 108 9.15 5.42 7.33
N PHE A 109 8.67 6.07 8.40
CA PHE A 109 9.44 6.30 9.62
C PHE A 109 8.80 5.70 10.88
N MET A 110 7.54 5.27 10.81
CA MET A 110 6.87 4.62 11.94
C MET A 110 7.42 3.21 12.16
N THR A 111 7.83 2.93 13.40
CA THR A 111 8.38 1.65 13.81
C THR A 111 7.77 1.23 15.15
N PHE A 112 7.54 -0.07 15.32
CA PHE A 112 7.01 -0.62 16.58
C PHE A 112 7.94 -0.37 17.77
N ARG A 113 9.23 -0.09 17.52
CA ARG A 113 10.24 0.20 18.54
C ARG A 113 10.12 1.62 19.12
N ALA A 114 9.22 2.44 18.59
CA ALA A 114 9.02 3.82 19.02
C ALA A 114 7.93 3.96 20.09
N LEU A 115 8.06 5.01 20.90
CA LEU A 115 6.98 5.55 21.73
C LEU A 115 6.28 6.67 20.95
N PHE A 116 4.96 6.59 20.83
CA PHE A 116 4.17 7.60 20.10
C PHE A 116 3.49 8.56 21.07
N LEU A 117 3.55 9.84 20.76
CA LEU A 117 2.83 10.90 21.47
C LEU A 117 1.77 11.46 20.53
N VAL A 118 0.49 11.20 20.85
CA VAL A 118 -0.63 11.78 20.10
C VAL A 118 -1.08 13.03 20.84
N VAL A 119 -0.73 14.17 20.27
CA VAL A 119 -0.97 15.49 20.84
C VAL A 119 -2.27 16.07 20.28
N PHE A 120 -3.16 16.55 21.15
CA PHE A 120 -4.45 17.13 20.73
C PHE A 120 -4.84 18.34 21.58
N ASP A 121 -5.76 19.16 21.07
CA ASP A 121 -6.30 20.32 21.80
C ASP A 121 -7.32 19.85 22.86
N GLY A 122 -6.94 19.92 24.14
CA GLY A 122 -7.80 19.52 25.26
C GLY A 122 -8.85 20.57 25.64
N SER A 123 -8.75 21.78 25.10
CA SER A 123 -9.74 22.83 25.35
C SER A 123 -11.04 22.61 24.55
N LYS A 124 -10.99 21.81 23.47
CA LYS A 124 -12.11 21.54 22.54
C LYS A 124 -12.81 20.23 22.82
N ASP A 125 -14.12 20.16 22.57
CA ASP A 125 -14.90 18.94 22.76
C ASP A 125 -14.52 17.86 21.73
N LEU A 126 -14.50 16.59 22.14
CA LEU A 126 -14.08 15.48 21.27
C LEU A 126 -14.95 15.35 20.01
N HIS A 127 -16.20 15.82 20.07
CA HIS A 127 -17.17 15.79 18.98
C HIS A 127 -17.42 17.17 18.36
N GLU A 128 -16.68 18.19 18.78
CA GLU A 128 -16.71 19.50 18.14
C GLU A 128 -16.15 19.42 16.73
N GLN A 129 -16.85 20.00 15.75
CA GLN A 129 -16.34 20.10 14.39
C GLN A 129 -15.16 21.06 14.34
N VAL A 130 -14.08 20.68 13.67
CA VAL A 130 -12.90 21.53 13.49
C VAL A 130 -13.00 22.27 12.15
N PRO A 131 -13.30 23.59 12.13
CA PRO A 131 -13.42 24.35 10.89
C PRO A 131 -12.10 24.35 10.10
N ASP A 132 -12.19 24.57 8.79
CA ASP A 132 -11.04 24.81 7.89
C ASP A 132 -10.04 23.64 7.73
N VAL A 133 -10.37 22.44 8.20
CA VAL A 133 -9.56 21.23 7.94
C VAL A 133 -10.17 20.43 6.79
N MET A 134 -9.33 20.02 5.84
CA MET A 134 -9.73 19.09 4.78
C MET A 134 -10.26 17.80 5.41
N CYS A 135 -11.41 17.32 4.93
CA CYS A 135 -11.94 16.03 5.35
C CYS A 135 -10.93 14.92 5.01
N PHE A 136 -10.84 13.92 5.90
CA PHE A 136 -10.13 12.69 5.54
C PHE A 136 -10.77 12.09 4.28
N PRO A 137 -10.00 11.35 3.47
CA PRO A 137 -10.53 10.68 2.29
C PRO A 137 -11.71 9.79 2.67
N GLY A 138 -12.80 9.91 1.92
CA GLY A 138 -14.02 9.17 2.20
C GLY A 138 -14.82 9.64 3.43
N GLN A 139 -14.51 10.82 3.98
CA GLN A 139 -15.35 11.50 4.95
C GLN A 139 -16.04 12.70 4.30
N HIS A 140 -17.38 12.72 4.39
CA HIS A 140 -18.20 13.82 3.88
C HIS A 140 -18.41 14.93 4.91
N MET A 141 -18.04 14.69 6.17
CA MET A 141 -18.23 15.63 7.27
C MET A 141 -16.89 16.21 7.75
N THR A 142 -16.93 17.43 8.27
CA THR A 142 -15.80 18.09 8.92
C THR A 142 -15.30 17.21 10.08
N PRO A 143 -13.97 16.96 10.18
CA PRO A 143 -13.43 16.07 11.21
C PRO A 143 -13.56 16.69 12.61
N THR A 144 -13.66 15.82 13.63
CA THR A 144 -13.65 16.20 15.05
C THR A 144 -12.37 15.70 15.72
N PRO A 145 -11.99 16.17 16.94
CA PRO A 145 -10.84 15.63 17.65
C PRO A 145 -10.89 14.10 17.83
N ALA A 146 -12.07 13.52 18.10
CA ALA A 146 -12.25 12.06 18.17
C ALA A 146 -11.88 11.35 16.87
N VAL A 147 -12.20 11.94 15.71
CA VAL A 147 -11.81 11.40 14.39
C VAL A 147 -10.29 11.45 14.22
N PHE A 148 -9.63 12.55 14.61
CA PHE A 148 -8.17 12.66 14.56
C PHE A 148 -7.47 11.65 15.48
N LEU A 149 -7.97 11.46 16.70
CA LEU A 149 -7.41 10.49 17.64
C LEU A 149 -7.50 9.06 17.08
N GLN A 150 -8.68 8.65 16.59
CA GLN A 150 -8.85 7.34 15.95
C GLN A 150 -7.95 7.19 14.73
N TYR A 151 -7.86 8.22 13.90
CA TYR A 151 -7.00 8.24 12.73
C TYR A 151 -5.53 7.97 13.09
N TRP A 152 -4.99 8.69 14.07
CA TRP A 152 -3.59 8.52 14.49
C TRP A 152 -3.36 7.15 15.09
N VAL A 153 -4.25 6.67 15.95
CA VAL A 153 -4.16 5.32 16.53
C VAL A 153 -4.17 4.26 15.42
N ASN A 154 -5.12 4.31 14.49
CA ASN A 154 -5.21 3.34 13.39
C ASN A 154 -3.98 3.39 12.48
N SER A 155 -3.49 4.59 12.17
CA SER A 155 -2.29 4.77 11.35
C SER A 155 -1.05 4.19 12.02
N ILE A 156 -0.86 4.46 13.31
CA ILE A 156 0.27 3.90 14.08
C ILE A 156 0.21 2.38 14.09
N LEU A 157 -0.96 1.79 14.36
CA LEU A 157 -1.13 0.34 14.40
C LEU A 157 -0.93 -0.31 13.03
N ILE A 158 -1.32 0.36 11.95
CA ILE A 158 -1.19 -0.17 10.58
C ILE A 158 0.25 -0.06 10.09
N TYR A 159 0.95 1.05 10.38
CA TYR A 159 2.34 1.22 9.91
C TYR A 159 3.37 0.52 10.80
N CYS A 160 3.05 0.26 12.08
CA CYS A 160 3.90 -0.54 12.94
C CYS A 160 3.72 -2.03 12.64
N LYS A 161 4.65 -2.58 11.86
CA LYS A 161 4.69 -3.97 11.36
C LYS A 161 4.56 -5.08 12.42
N VAL A 162 4.70 -4.74 13.69
CA VAL A 162 4.69 -5.66 14.82
C VAL A 162 3.82 -5.08 15.93
N VAL A 163 2.69 -5.74 16.20
CA VAL A 163 1.76 -5.37 17.27
C VAL A 163 1.56 -6.57 18.19
N TYR A 164 2.34 -6.67 19.26
CA TYR A 164 2.11 -7.64 20.33
C TYR A 164 2.43 -7.03 21.70
N ALA A 165 1.87 -7.61 22.76
CA ALA A 165 2.09 -7.19 24.15
C ALA A 165 1.84 -5.68 24.43
N GLY A 166 0.93 -5.05 23.69
CA GLY A 166 0.61 -3.63 23.85
C GLY A 166 1.71 -2.69 23.37
N ILE A 167 2.51 -3.11 22.37
CA ILE A 167 3.45 -2.30 21.59
C ILE A 167 2.80 -2.04 20.21
N PRO A 168 3.00 -0.85 19.59
CA PRO A 168 3.68 0.32 20.14
C PRO A 168 2.90 0.97 21.29
N LYS A 169 3.59 1.70 22.17
CA LYS A 169 2.91 2.49 23.21
C LYS A 169 2.47 3.83 22.64
N ILE A 170 1.22 4.19 22.87
CA ILE A 170 0.60 5.44 22.40
C ILE A 170 0.16 6.24 23.61
N LEU A 171 0.82 7.37 23.85
CA LEU A 171 0.50 8.30 24.93
C LEU A 171 -0.31 9.48 24.38
N PHE A 172 -1.47 9.72 24.97
CA PHE A 172 -2.25 10.93 24.66
C PHE A 172 -1.77 12.10 25.50
N VAL A 173 -1.53 13.25 24.85
CA VAL A 173 -1.13 14.50 25.51
C VAL A 173 -2.11 15.59 25.10
N ALA A 174 -2.94 16.03 26.05
CA ALA A 174 -3.83 17.15 25.87
C ALA A 174 -3.04 18.47 26.02
N THR A 175 -3.29 19.44 25.15
CA THR A 175 -2.65 20.75 25.13
C THR A 175 -3.68 21.87 25.28
N HIS A 176 -3.21 23.11 25.38
CA HIS A 176 -4.04 24.31 25.56
C HIS A 176 -4.76 24.37 26.91
N LYS A 177 -4.11 23.88 27.97
CA LYS A 177 -4.63 24.01 29.34
C LYS A 177 -4.89 25.46 29.72
N ASP A 178 -4.11 26.41 29.20
CA ASP A 178 -4.26 27.86 29.38
C ASP A 178 -5.59 28.41 28.86
N LYS A 179 -6.26 27.72 27.92
CA LYS A 179 -7.57 28.12 27.40
C LYS A 179 -8.74 27.63 28.25
N VAL A 180 -8.49 26.83 29.27
CA VAL A 180 -9.50 26.32 30.20
C VAL A 180 -9.38 27.10 31.52
N PRO A 181 -10.50 27.63 32.08
CA PRO A 181 -10.46 28.25 33.40
C PRO A 181 -9.82 27.32 34.44
N LEU A 182 -8.94 27.83 35.29
CA LEU A 182 -8.12 27.05 36.22
C LEU A 182 -8.96 26.10 37.10
N GLU A 183 -10.11 26.57 37.55
CA GLU A 183 -11.09 25.83 38.36
C GLU A 183 -11.72 24.64 37.62
N ASN A 184 -11.73 24.66 36.28
CA ASN A 184 -12.37 23.67 35.43
C ASN A 184 -11.37 22.67 34.82
N VAL A 185 -10.05 22.88 34.94
CA VAL A 185 -9.02 22.02 34.34
C VAL A 185 -9.19 20.56 34.75
N GLU A 186 -9.41 20.27 36.03
CA GLU A 186 -9.59 18.90 36.52
C GLU A 186 -10.88 18.25 36.01
N THR A 187 -11.98 19.02 35.97
CA THR A 187 -13.26 18.56 35.41
C THR A 187 -13.08 18.23 33.93
N ARG A 188 -12.42 19.12 33.18
CA ARG A 188 -12.12 18.93 31.77
C ARG A 188 -11.25 17.71 31.52
N ARG A 189 -10.20 17.50 32.33
CA ARG A 189 -9.34 16.30 32.24
C ARG A 189 -10.16 15.03 32.43
N LYS A 190 -11.10 15.00 33.38
CA LYS A 190 -11.98 13.84 33.62
C LYS A 190 -12.95 13.58 32.46
N GLU A 191 -13.52 14.64 31.88
CA GLU A 191 -14.37 14.55 30.69
C GLU A 191 -13.61 13.95 29.51
N LEU A 192 -12.42 14.50 29.20
CA LEU A 192 -11.58 13.99 28.13
C LEU A 192 -11.15 12.55 28.37
N CYS A 193 -10.73 12.21 29.59
CA CYS A 193 -10.33 10.85 29.95
C CYS A 193 -11.49 9.86 29.74
N SER A 194 -12.69 10.19 30.21
CA SER A 194 -13.88 9.35 30.04
C SER A 194 -14.27 9.23 28.57
N GLY A 195 -14.22 10.34 27.82
CA GLY A 195 -14.53 10.36 26.39
C GLY A 195 -13.55 9.53 25.56
N ILE A 196 -12.25 9.59 25.84
CA ILE A 196 -11.22 8.76 25.19
C ILE A 196 -11.39 7.29 25.59
N GLU A 197 -11.69 7.00 26.86
CA GLU A 197 -11.95 5.64 27.33
C GLU A 197 -13.14 5.00 26.60
N GLU A 198 -14.23 5.75 26.43
CA GLU A 198 -15.40 5.29 25.67
C GLU A 198 -15.08 5.16 24.18
N LEU A 199 -14.38 6.14 23.60
CA LEU A 199 -14.01 6.15 22.17
C LEU A 199 -13.22 4.90 21.75
N PHE A 200 -12.36 4.40 22.64
CA PHE A 200 -11.49 3.26 22.35
C PHE A 200 -11.88 1.98 23.12
N LYS A 201 -13.06 1.94 23.75
CA LYS A 201 -13.48 0.84 24.63
C LYS A 201 -13.39 -0.54 23.96
N ASP A 202 -13.92 -0.66 22.75
CA ASP A 202 -13.95 -1.89 21.95
C ASP A 202 -12.93 -1.87 20.80
N HIS A 203 -11.96 -0.96 20.85
CA HIS A 203 -10.98 -0.77 19.79
C HIS A 203 -9.86 -1.81 19.88
N GLU A 204 -9.47 -2.41 18.74
CA GLU A 204 -8.41 -3.44 18.69
C GLU A 204 -7.07 -2.94 19.27
N GLY A 205 -6.77 -1.66 19.05
CA GLY A 205 -5.60 -0.95 19.59
C GLY A 205 -5.65 -0.55 21.06
N ARG A 206 -6.68 -0.94 21.83
CA ARG A 206 -6.90 -0.43 23.19
C ARG A 206 -5.77 -0.76 24.17
N HIS A 207 -5.08 -1.87 23.96
CA HIS A 207 -3.97 -2.33 24.82
C HIS A 207 -2.66 -1.54 24.61
N GLN A 208 -2.56 -0.81 23.51
CA GLN A 208 -1.44 0.06 23.15
C GLN A 208 -1.56 1.45 23.80
N LEU A 209 -2.77 1.85 24.18
CA LEU A 209 -3.07 3.18 24.68
C LEU A 209 -2.69 3.35 26.16
N VAL A 210 -1.93 4.40 26.45
CA VAL A 210 -1.65 4.89 27.80
C VAL A 210 -2.70 5.95 28.14
N LEU A 211 -3.82 5.50 28.74
CA LEU A 211 -4.94 6.37 29.07
C LEU A 211 -4.78 7.11 30.40
N ARG A 212 -3.90 6.62 31.29
CA ARG A 212 -3.73 7.18 32.63
C ARG A 212 -2.24 7.30 33.00
N PRO A 213 -1.81 8.44 33.58
CA PRO A 213 -2.58 9.69 33.68
C PRO A 213 -2.80 10.34 32.30
N LEU A 214 -3.95 11.01 32.08
CA LEU A 214 -4.10 11.91 30.93
C LEU A 214 -3.35 13.20 31.24
N ILE A 215 -2.22 13.40 30.56
CA ILE A 215 -1.35 14.56 30.74
C ILE A 215 -1.99 15.76 30.03
N PHE A 216 -2.19 16.87 30.76
CA PHE A 216 -2.82 18.07 30.22
C PHE A 216 -1.92 19.30 30.42
N VAL A 217 -1.19 19.66 29.36
CA VAL A 217 -0.13 20.67 29.41
C VAL A 217 -0.60 22.05 28.93
N ASN A 218 -0.03 23.06 29.55
CA ASN A 218 0.12 24.41 29.01
C ASN A 218 1.47 24.46 28.27
N ALA A 219 1.46 24.25 26.96
CA ALA A 219 2.68 24.16 26.16
C ALA A 219 3.44 25.50 26.02
N ILE A 220 2.81 26.64 26.36
CA ILE A 220 3.46 27.96 26.34
C ILE A 220 4.12 28.34 27.67
N ASP A 221 3.92 27.54 28.72
CA ASP A 221 4.54 27.72 30.04
C ASP A 221 5.57 26.61 30.31
N PRO A 222 6.88 26.88 30.16
CA PRO A 222 7.94 25.91 30.47
C PRO A 222 7.97 25.46 31.93
N GLY A 223 7.34 26.21 32.84
CA GLY A 223 7.25 25.92 34.27
C GLY A 223 6.02 25.10 34.67
N ASP A 224 5.18 24.70 33.71
CA ASP A 224 4.00 23.87 33.98
C ASP A 224 4.41 22.51 34.60
N PRO A 225 3.94 22.16 35.81
CA PRO A 225 4.25 20.88 36.45
C PRO A 225 3.91 19.64 35.61
N GLU A 226 2.95 19.73 34.69
CA GLU A 226 2.57 18.63 33.80
C GLU A 226 3.68 18.27 32.79
N ILE A 227 4.58 19.22 32.48
CA ILE A 227 5.75 18.95 31.62
C ILE A 227 6.73 18.00 32.32
N ASP A 228 6.91 18.11 33.64
CA ASP A 228 7.76 17.19 34.39
C ASP A 228 7.12 15.80 34.52
N ILE A 229 5.78 15.75 34.66
CA ILE A 229 5.02 14.50 34.61
C ILE A 229 5.18 13.84 33.23
N LEU A 230 5.12 14.61 32.15
CA LEU A 230 5.34 14.11 30.79
C LEU A 230 6.74 13.53 30.61
N ARG A 231 7.79 14.25 31.02
CA ARG A 231 9.18 13.76 30.96
C ARG A 231 9.35 12.46 31.73
N LYS A 232 8.78 12.38 32.93
CA LYS A 232 8.83 11.18 33.77
C LYS A 232 8.10 10.01 33.09
N THR A 233 6.90 10.23 32.58
CA THR A 233 6.09 9.21 31.90
C THR A 233 6.79 8.68 30.65
N ILE A 234 7.34 9.55 29.80
CA ILE A 234 8.14 9.14 28.63
C ILE A 234 9.33 8.28 29.06
N THR A 235 10.02 8.68 30.13
CA THR A 235 11.19 7.97 30.65
C THR A 235 10.81 6.57 31.12
N GLU A 236 9.76 6.45 31.95
CA GLU A 236 9.24 5.17 32.46
C GLU A 236 8.79 4.25 31.32
N LEU A 237 7.95 4.75 30.40
CA LEU A 237 7.49 3.97 29.25
C LEU A 237 8.64 3.50 28.34
N THR A 238 9.70 4.30 28.21
CA THR A 238 10.88 3.94 27.41
C THR A 238 11.67 2.81 28.08
N PHE A 239 11.87 2.87 29.40
CA PHE A 239 12.56 1.81 30.14
C PHE A 239 11.75 0.52 30.24
N ASP A 240 10.42 0.63 30.27
CA ASP A 240 9.50 -0.51 30.29
C ASP A 240 9.26 -1.11 28.89
N HIS A 241 9.76 -0.46 27.82
CA HIS A 241 9.59 -0.95 26.46
C HIS A 241 10.30 -2.32 26.31
N PRO A 242 9.64 -3.36 25.76
CA PRO A 242 10.23 -4.70 25.70
C PRO A 242 11.53 -4.82 24.90
N CYS A 243 11.73 -3.96 23.90
CA CYS A 243 13.00 -3.88 23.17
C CYS A 243 14.12 -3.15 23.93
N TRP A 244 13.82 -2.55 25.09
CA TRP A 244 14.82 -1.87 25.89
C TRP A 244 15.80 -2.88 26.52
N GLY A 245 17.10 -2.64 26.34
CA GLY A 245 18.14 -3.53 26.87
C GLY A 245 18.41 -4.78 26.02
N GLU A 246 17.83 -4.87 24.82
CA GLU A 246 18.23 -5.85 23.80
C GLU A 246 19.75 -5.83 23.59
N ARG A 247 20.36 -7.02 23.53
CA ARG A 247 21.81 -7.15 23.36
C ARG A 247 22.15 -7.02 21.88
N MET A 248 22.94 -6.00 21.54
CA MET A 248 23.51 -5.86 20.20
C MET A 248 24.86 -6.57 20.13
N PRO A 249 25.15 -7.35 19.07
CA PRO A 249 26.48 -7.92 18.88
C PRO A 249 27.55 -6.83 18.84
N ASN A 250 28.62 -7.02 19.62
CA ASN A 250 29.74 -6.06 19.65
C ASN A 250 30.39 -5.89 18.26
N ALA A 251 30.26 -6.89 17.38
CA ALA A 251 30.78 -6.87 16.02
C ALA A 251 30.13 -5.79 15.13
N CYS A 252 28.91 -5.35 15.45
CA CYS A 252 28.20 -4.31 14.70
C CYS A 252 28.63 -2.89 15.08
N VAL A 253 29.20 -2.71 16.28
CA VAL A 253 29.51 -1.39 16.84
C VAL A 253 30.52 -0.62 15.98
N PRO A 254 31.65 -1.20 15.51
CA PRO A 254 32.60 -0.47 14.68
C PRO A 254 31.96 0.12 13.43
N LEU A 255 31.24 -0.70 12.66
CA LEU A 255 30.59 -0.25 11.43
C LEU A 255 29.54 0.83 11.68
N GLU A 256 28.74 0.70 12.73
CA GLU A 256 27.74 1.73 13.10
C GLU A 256 28.38 3.11 13.37
N LEU A 257 29.56 3.14 13.98
CA LEU A 257 30.25 4.40 14.29
C LEU A 257 30.87 5.03 13.07
N GLU A 258 31.50 4.22 12.22
CA GLU A 258 32.07 4.71 10.96
C GLU A 258 30.97 5.33 10.07
N ILE A 259 29.81 4.67 9.99
CA ILE A 259 28.63 5.24 9.32
C ILE A 259 28.21 6.55 9.99
N ALA A 260 28.14 6.60 11.34
CA ALA A 260 27.76 7.81 12.06
C ALA A 260 28.76 8.97 11.84
N GLU A 261 30.06 8.69 11.69
CA GLU A 261 31.06 9.69 11.35
C GLU A 261 30.88 10.23 9.92
N LEU A 262 30.59 9.35 8.95
CA LEU A 262 30.28 9.75 7.58
C LEU A 262 29.01 10.63 7.52
N VAL A 263 27.97 10.28 8.28
CA VAL A 263 26.77 11.12 8.42
C VAL A 263 27.13 12.48 9.03
N ALA A 264 27.99 12.52 10.06
CA ALA A 264 28.45 13.77 10.66
C ALA A 264 29.29 14.65 9.70
N GLU A 265 29.92 14.03 8.71
CA GLU A 265 30.64 14.70 7.61
C GLU A 265 29.72 15.15 6.46
N GLY A 266 28.43 14.82 6.52
CA GLY A 266 27.42 15.21 5.54
C GLY A 266 27.19 14.18 4.44
N LYS A 267 27.67 12.94 4.57
CA LYS A 267 27.32 11.85 3.66
C LYS A 267 25.94 11.31 3.99
N GLU A 268 25.05 11.24 2.99
CA GLU A 268 23.66 10.83 3.19
C GLU A 268 23.32 9.47 2.58
N ILE A 269 24.02 9.08 1.50
CA ILE A 269 23.85 7.80 0.78
C ILE A 269 25.21 7.12 0.63
N MET A 270 25.22 5.79 0.72
CA MET A 270 26.32 4.92 0.33
C MET A 270 25.81 3.82 -0.61
N SER A 271 26.63 3.40 -1.57
CA SER A 271 26.40 2.14 -2.27
C SER A 271 26.66 0.95 -1.34
N LEU A 272 26.04 -0.20 -1.62
CA LEU A 272 26.28 -1.42 -0.87
C LEU A 272 27.77 -1.83 -0.92
N ALA A 273 28.43 -1.64 -2.06
CA ALA A 273 29.86 -1.89 -2.21
C ALA A 273 30.72 -1.01 -1.29
N GLU A 274 30.37 0.27 -1.08
CA GLU A 274 31.05 1.14 -0.12
C GLU A 274 30.83 0.68 1.33
N VAL A 275 29.65 0.15 1.65
CA VAL A 275 29.36 -0.41 2.97
C VAL A 275 30.17 -1.70 3.20
N GLU A 276 30.28 -2.56 2.18
CA GLU A 276 31.10 -3.77 2.21
C GLU A 276 32.58 -3.44 2.38
N GLU A 277 33.09 -2.43 1.66
CA GLU A 277 34.46 -1.95 1.81
C GLU A 277 34.71 -1.40 3.23
N LEU A 278 33.79 -0.59 3.74
CA LEU A 278 33.86 -0.03 5.10
C LEU A 278 33.87 -1.14 6.16
N ASN A 279 33.08 -2.19 5.97
CA ASN A 279 33.08 -3.37 6.82
C ASN A 279 34.39 -4.16 6.72
N ALA A 280 34.97 -4.30 5.53
CA ALA A 280 36.19 -5.07 5.29
C ALA A 280 37.45 -4.42 5.87
N ILE A 281 37.51 -3.10 5.95
CA ILE A 281 38.65 -2.37 6.54
C ILE A 281 38.61 -2.29 8.06
N SER A 282 37.53 -2.78 8.70
CA SER A 282 37.42 -2.81 10.16
C SER A 282 38.47 -3.73 10.78
N GLU A 283 39.43 -3.14 11.51
CA GLU A 283 40.48 -3.88 12.24
C GLU A 283 39.97 -4.58 13.51
N VAL A 284 38.72 -4.31 13.92
CA VAL A 284 38.14 -4.80 15.18
C VAL A 284 37.24 -6.02 14.94
N SER A 285 36.34 -5.92 13.97
CA SER A 285 35.40 -6.99 13.62
C SER A 285 34.85 -6.76 12.22
N VAL A 286 34.87 -7.81 11.41
CA VAL A 286 34.31 -7.84 10.05
C VAL A 286 33.07 -8.73 10.07
N LEU A 287 31.94 -8.21 9.58
CA LEU A 287 30.70 -8.97 9.43
C LEU A 287 30.77 -9.84 8.17
N SER A 288 30.25 -11.07 8.23
CA SER A 288 30.00 -11.87 7.02
C SER A 288 28.93 -11.21 6.14
N PRO A 289 28.77 -11.60 4.87
CA PRO A 289 27.71 -11.06 4.01
C PRO A 289 26.30 -11.18 4.62
N GLU A 290 25.97 -12.35 5.18
CA GLU A 290 24.69 -12.58 5.88
C GLU A 290 24.54 -11.66 7.10
N GLN A 291 25.58 -11.54 7.91
CA GLN A 291 25.57 -10.65 9.09
C GLN A 291 25.49 -9.17 8.73
N LEU A 292 26.03 -8.77 7.57
CA LEU A 292 25.95 -7.41 7.07
C LEU A 292 24.53 -7.09 6.63
N THR A 293 23.86 -8.01 5.93
CA THR A 293 22.45 -7.91 5.58
C THR A 293 21.58 -7.80 6.83
N ASP A 294 21.80 -8.65 7.83
CA ASP A 294 21.11 -8.58 9.14
C ASP A 294 21.34 -7.23 9.84
N PHE A 295 22.58 -6.73 9.79
CA PHE A 295 22.93 -5.41 10.34
C PHE A 295 22.13 -4.29 9.65
N LEU A 296 22.05 -4.29 8.31
CA LEU A 296 21.31 -3.28 7.56
C LEU A 296 19.81 -3.33 7.88
N HIS A 297 19.21 -4.51 7.89
CA HIS A 297 17.80 -4.67 8.29
C HIS A 297 17.55 -4.20 9.72
N TYR A 298 18.46 -4.52 10.64
CA TYR A 298 18.34 -4.08 12.04
C TYR A 298 18.44 -2.55 12.16
N GLN A 299 19.44 -1.91 11.54
CA GLN A 299 19.58 -0.44 11.56
C GLN A 299 18.40 0.26 10.87
N HIS A 300 17.85 -0.35 9.82
CA HIS A 300 16.61 0.12 9.18
C HIS A 300 15.43 0.07 10.15
N SER A 301 15.26 -1.03 10.90
CA SER A 301 14.20 -1.16 11.90
C SER A 301 14.29 -0.15 13.06
N LEU A 302 15.51 0.33 13.35
CA LEU A 302 15.78 1.39 14.31
C LEU A 302 15.50 2.81 13.76
N GLY A 303 15.21 2.93 12.46
CA GLY A 303 15.05 4.22 11.78
C GLY A 303 16.36 5.00 11.69
N LYS A 304 17.52 4.33 11.75
CA LYS A 304 18.84 4.96 11.62
C LYS A 304 19.33 5.02 10.18
N ILE A 305 18.91 4.07 9.35
CA ILE A 305 19.19 4.02 7.91
C ILE A 305 17.92 3.64 7.15
N VAL A 306 17.91 3.79 5.83
CA VAL A 306 16.90 3.21 4.95
C VAL A 306 17.56 2.33 3.91
N TYR A 307 17.14 1.06 3.90
CA TYR A 307 17.66 -0.01 3.06
C TYR A 307 16.51 -0.90 2.60
N PHE A 308 16.43 -1.16 1.30
CA PHE A 308 15.44 -2.05 0.70
C PHE A 308 16.17 -3.20 0.02
N ASP A 309 15.93 -4.42 0.50
CA ASP A 309 16.53 -5.63 -0.06
C ASP A 309 15.74 -6.13 -1.29
N THR A 310 15.60 -5.26 -2.30
CA THR A 310 14.91 -5.56 -3.56
C THR A 310 15.86 -5.30 -4.75
N PRO A 311 15.79 -6.07 -5.84
CA PRO A 311 16.76 -5.98 -6.94
C PRO A 311 17.00 -4.56 -7.49
N GLN A 312 15.98 -3.70 -7.48
CA GLN A 312 16.06 -2.33 -8.00
C GLN A 312 16.70 -1.33 -7.02
N LEU A 313 16.69 -1.63 -5.70
CA LEU A 313 17.09 -0.69 -4.66
C LEU A 313 18.27 -1.17 -3.78
N ARG A 314 18.57 -2.48 -3.80
CA ARG A 314 19.56 -3.16 -2.95
C ARG A 314 20.95 -2.53 -3.01
N ASP A 315 21.33 -1.95 -4.14
CA ASP A 315 22.69 -1.44 -4.34
C ASP A 315 22.97 -0.12 -3.61
N ASN A 316 21.97 0.50 -2.97
CA ASN A 316 22.13 1.76 -2.24
C ASN A 316 21.52 1.70 -0.82
N VAL A 317 22.16 2.42 0.10
CA VAL A 317 21.77 2.56 1.50
C VAL A 317 21.71 4.05 1.82
N ILE A 318 20.54 4.53 2.25
CA ILE A 318 20.40 5.88 2.81
C ILE A 318 20.87 5.81 4.26
N ILE A 319 22.08 6.30 4.52
CA ILE A 319 22.69 6.30 5.86
C ILE A 319 22.22 7.46 6.73
N SER A 320 21.60 8.49 6.13
CA SER A 320 20.95 9.61 6.82
C SER A 320 19.45 9.69 6.43
N PRO A 321 18.53 9.21 7.28
CA PRO A 321 17.09 9.26 7.01
C PRO A 321 16.52 10.68 6.83
N LEU A 322 17.25 11.72 7.24
CA LEU A 322 16.87 13.11 6.97
C LEU A 322 16.75 13.41 5.48
N LEU A 323 17.53 12.73 4.63
CA LEU A 323 17.42 12.88 3.19
C LEU A 323 16.01 12.53 2.70
N MET A 324 15.36 11.53 3.28
CA MET A 324 14.00 11.18 2.90
C MET A 324 13.00 12.28 3.27
N VAL A 325 13.21 12.96 4.39
CA VAL A 325 12.39 14.12 4.77
C VAL A 325 12.51 15.22 3.72
N GLU A 326 13.74 15.50 3.25
CA GLU A 326 13.96 16.48 2.18
C GLU A 326 13.33 16.07 0.86
N VAL A 327 13.42 14.79 0.49
CA VAL A 327 12.76 14.24 -0.70
C VAL A 327 11.25 14.43 -0.63
N MET A 328 10.61 14.09 0.50
CA MET A 328 9.16 14.28 0.64
C MET A 328 8.78 15.75 0.60
N ARG A 329 9.50 16.59 1.37
CA ARG A 329 9.25 18.04 1.46
C ARG A 329 9.38 18.73 0.11
N SER A 330 10.17 18.20 -0.82
CA SER A 330 10.39 18.83 -2.12
C SER A 330 9.13 18.90 -3.00
N PHE A 331 8.19 17.96 -2.86
CA PHE A 331 6.98 17.90 -3.72
C PHE A 331 5.68 17.57 -2.99
N ILE A 332 5.75 17.05 -1.76
CA ILE A 332 4.60 16.81 -0.88
C ILE A 332 4.60 17.88 0.19
N THR A 333 3.83 18.94 -0.02
CA THR A 333 3.74 20.05 0.94
C THR A 333 2.44 20.84 0.82
N ASP A 334 2.04 21.45 1.93
CA ASP A 334 0.84 22.29 2.00
C ASP A 334 0.95 23.56 1.14
N VAL A 335 -0.19 24.11 0.73
CA VAL A 335 -0.31 25.28 -0.16
C VAL A 335 0.43 26.51 0.36
N GLU A 336 0.53 26.66 1.68
CA GLU A 336 1.23 27.78 2.32
C GLU A 336 2.74 27.76 2.07
N PHE A 337 3.31 26.57 1.81
CA PHE A 337 4.75 26.37 1.59
C PHE A 337 5.11 26.23 0.11
N TRP A 338 4.16 26.41 -0.80
CA TRP A 338 4.45 26.28 -2.23
C TRP A 338 5.52 27.29 -2.69
N PRO A 339 6.42 26.89 -3.60
CA PRO A 339 7.43 27.79 -4.15
C PRO A 339 6.81 29.04 -4.78
N LYS A 340 7.54 30.16 -4.67
CA LYS A 340 7.14 31.43 -5.30
C LYS A 340 7.34 31.43 -6.82
N GLU A 341 8.23 30.56 -7.33
CA GLU A 341 8.55 30.46 -8.75
C GLU A 341 7.36 30.00 -9.60
N ASP A 342 7.10 30.69 -10.71
CA ASP A 342 5.91 30.46 -11.52
C ASP A 342 5.81 29.05 -12.12
N LYS A 343 6.92 28.46 -12.61
CA LYS A 343 6.89 27.12 -13.22
C LYS A 343 6.62 26.06 -12.16
N THR A 344 7.42 26.02 -11.10
CA THR A 344 7.28 25.06 -10.00
C THR A 344 5.92 25.21 -9.32
N ARG A 345 5.46 26.44 -9.06
CA ARG A 345 4.14 26.68 -8.49
C ARG A 345 3.00 26.19 -9.39
N LYS A 346 3.14 26.24 -10.71
CA LYS A 346 2.18 25.63 -11.65
C LYS A 346 2.16 24.11 -11.50
N THR A 347 3.31 23.45 -11.38
CA THR A 347 3.39 22.01 -11.09
C THR A 347 2.63 21.64 -9.82
N PHE A 348 2.83 22.38 -8.72
CA PHE A 348 2.07 22.16 -7.47
C PHE A 348 0.56 22.38 -7.62
N LYS A 349 0.15 23.42 -8.37
CA LYS A 349 -1.28 23.66 -8.69
C LYS A 349 -1.88 22.55 -9.53
N GLU A 350 -1.11 21.98 -10.45
CA GLU A 350 -1.56 20.84 -11.26
C GLU A 350 -1.70 19.61 -10.37
N MET A 351 -0.67 19.24 -9.60
CA MET A 351 -0.72 18.15 -8.62
C MET A 351 -1.91 18.29 -7.68
N SER A 352 -2.19 19.48 -7.15
CA SER A 352 -3.32 19.66 -6.23
C SER A 352 -4.69 19.41 -6.87
N LYS A 353 -4.79 19.65 -8.19
CA LYS A 353 -6.01 19.50 -8.97
C LYS A 353 -6.21 18.10 -9.53
N ASN A 354 -5.15 17.48 -10.03
CA ASN A 354 -5.25 16.23 -10.79
C ASN A 354 -4.38 15.10 -10.23
N GLY A 355 -3.61 15.35 -9.17
CA GLY A 355 -2.70 14.39 -8.56
C GLY A 355 -1.54 14.01 -9.46
N MET A 356 -1.21 14.75 -10.51
CA MET A 356 -0.21 14.36 -11.52
C MET A 356 1.07 15.20 -11.44
N ILE A 357 2.21 14.54 -11.68
CA ILE A 357 3.52 15.18 -11.88
C ILE A 357 4.26 14.52 -13.06
N GLN A 358 5.04 15.28 -13.83
CA GLN A 358 5.96 14.70 -14.80
C GLN A 358 7.30 14.34 -14.13
N LYS A 359 7.95 13.27 -14.57
CA LYS A 359 9.27 12.88 -14.04
C LYS A 359 10.28 14.03 -14.16
N LEU A 360 10.30 14.72 -15.29
CA LEU A 360 11.15 15.88 -15.53
C LEU A 360 10.81 17.08 -14.63
N ASP A 361 9.54 17.29 -14.27
CA ASP A 361 9.17 18.38 -13.36
C ASP A 361 9.69 18.12 -11.94
N LEU A 362 9.69 16.86 -11.50
CA LEU A 362 10.31 16.48 -10.22
C LEU A 362 11.83 16.70 -10.24
N TYR A 363 12.48 16.42 -11.37
CA TYR A 363 13.91 16.70 -11.52
C TYR A 363 14.22 18.19 -11.48
N HIS A 364 13.36 19.02 -12.09
CA HIS A 364 13.48 20.47 -11.99
C HIS A 364 13.28 21.00 -10.56
N ILE A 365 12.39 20.39 -9.78
CA ILE A 365 12.28 20.69 -8.34
C ILE A 365 13.61 20.40 -7.64
N TRP A 366 14.26 19.27 -7.93
CA TRP A 366 15.54 18.89 -7.34
C TRP A 366 16.76 19.67 -7.88
N GLU A 367 16.61 20.47 -8.93
CA GLU A 367 17.65 21.41 -9.38
C GLU A 367 17.72 22.67 -8.50
N GLN A 368 16.69 22.94 -7.70
CA GLN A 368 16.66 24.06 -6.77
C GLN A 368 17.71 23.89 -5.66
N GLU A 369 18.20 25.02 -5.14
CA GLU A 369 19.32 25.04 -4.17
C GLU A 369 19.02 24.20 -2.92
N ASP A 370 17.79 24.23 -2.43
CA ASP A 370 17.35 23.51 -1.22
C ASP A 370 17.37 21.97 -1.36
N PHE A 371 17.38 21.44 -2.59
CA PHE A 371 17.20 20.02 -2.90
C PHE A 371 18.31 19.42 -3.76
N ARG A 372 19.34 20.21 -4.08
CA ARG A 372 20.39 19.85 -5.03
C ARG A 372 21.17 18.59 -4.65
N GLN A 373 21.21 18.24 -3.36
CA GLN A 373 21.80 17.02 -2.82
C GLN A 373 21.09 15.74 -3.30
N ILE A 374 19.82 15.81 -3.71
CA ILE A 374 19.04 14.68 -4.22
C ILE A 374 19.44 14.34 -5.66
N LEU A 375 19.78 15.35 -6.46
CA LEU A 375 19.97 15.25 -7.91
C LEU A 375 20.95 14.14 -8.37
N PRO A 376 22.10 13.90 -7.71
CA PRO A 376 23.02 12.82 -8.09
C PRO A 376 22.40 11.41 -8.01
N PHE A 377 21.38 11.25 -7.16
CA PHE A 377 20.73 9.96 -6.88
C PHE A 377 19.28 9.92 -7.39
N LYS A 378 18.90 10.85 -8.27
CA LYS A 378 17.50 11.07 -8.69
C LYS A 378 16.77 9.81 -9.18
N GLU A 379 17.44 8.92 -9.91
CA GLU A 379 16.81 7.68 -10.42
C GLU A 379 16.54 6.71 -9.25
N TYR A 380 17.53 6.47 -8.40
CA TYR A 380 17.36 5.64 -7.20
C TYR A 380 16.27 6.18 -6.27
N ILE A 381 16.26 7.50 -6.03
CA ILE A 381 15.22 8.15 -5.21
C ILE A 381 13.84 8.02 -5.87
N PHE A 382 13.76 8.13 -7.19
CA PHE A 382 12.52 7.96 -7.92
C PHE A 382 11.98 6.53 -7.83
N ASP A 383 12.85 5.53 -8.03
CA ASP A 383 12.49 4.12 -7.89
C ASP A 383 12.07 3.78 -6.45
N MET A 384 12.70 4.41 -5.46
CA MET A 384 12.31 4.33 -4.05
C MET A 384 10.91 4.94 -3.81
N LEU A 385 10.59 6.09 -4.41
CA LEU A 385 9.27 6.70 -4.30
C LEU A 385 8.16 5.83 -4.90
N ILE A 386 8.47 5.11 -5.99
CA ILE A 386 7.59 4.09 -6.57
C ILE A 386 7.44 2.90 -5.62
N HIS A 387 8.56 2.39 -5.08
CA HIS A 387 8.53 1.26 -4.14
C HIS A 387 7.73 1.55 -2.86
N LEU A 388 7.74 2.80 -2.40
CA LEU A 388 6.96 3.26 -1.26
C LEU A 388 5.51 3.64 -1.62
N ASP A 389 5.12 3.52 -2.90
CA ASP A 389 3.84 3.93 -3.48
C ASP A 389 3.44 5.38 -3.16
N ILE A 390 4.44 6.23 -3.02
CA ILE A 390 4.25 7.68 -2.85
C ILE A 390 3.99 8.31 -4.21
N VAL A 391 4.63 7.74 -5.23
CA VAL A 391 4.46 8.08 -6.64
C VAL A 391 4.05 6.81 -7.39
N SER A 392 3.05 6.89 -8.26
CA SER A 392 2.61 5.73 -9.06
C SER A 392 2.55 6.03 -10.54
N GLU A 393 2.90 5.04 -11.35
CA GLU A 393 2.68 5.08 -12.78
C GLU A 393 1.17 5.02 -13.10
N GLN A 394 0.76 5.76 -14.14
CA GLN A 394 -0.52 5.52 -14.80
C GLN A 394 -0.36 4.51 -15.92
N ARG A 395 -1.21 3.50 -15.95
CA ARG A 395 -1.34 2.67 -17.14
C ARG A 395 -2.03 3.41 -18.28
N ARG A 396 -1.35 3.49 -19.42
CA ARG A 396 -1.83 4.20 -20.62
C ARG A 396 -1.56 3.41 -21.87
N TYR A 397 -2.54 3.47 -22.77
CA TYR A 397 -2.49 2.83 -24.08
C TYR A 397 -2.75 3.84 -25.18
N ASP A 398 -2.02 3.69 -26.28
CA ASP A 398 -2.32 4.41 -27.50
C ASP A 398 -3.68 3.94 -28.04
N THR A 399 -4.60 4.88 -28.25
CA THR A 399 -6.00 4.56 -28.61
C THR A 399 -6.16 4.00 -30.02
N LYS A 400 -5.12 4.09 -30.87
CA LYS A 400 -5.14 3.60 -32.25
C LYS A 400 -4.41 2.26 -32.39
N THR A 401 -3.31 2.09 -31.68
CA THR A 401 -2.41 0.94 -31.80
C THR A 401 -2.51 -0.04 -30.64
N GLY A 402 -3.17 0.33 -29.54
CA GLY A 402 -3.29 -0.50 -28.33
C GLY A 402 -1.96 -0.71 -27.59
N SER A 403 -0.87 -0.08 -28.03
CA SER A 403 0.46 -0.23 -27.43
C SER A 403 0.59 0.59 -26.14
N ARG A 404 1.35 0.08 -25.16
CA ARG A 404 1.65 0.80 -23.90
C ARG A 404 2.47 2.04 -24.23
N LEU A 405 2.05 3.20 -23.71
CA LEU A 405 2.77 4.44 -23.89
C LEU A 405 3.92 4.58 -22.87
N PRO A 406 5.04 5.24 -23.24
CA PRO A 406 6.11 5.56 -22.29
C PRO A 406 5.61 6.38 -21.10
N VAL A 407 6.20 6.14 -19.95
CA VAL A 407 5.74 6.64 -18.66
C VAL A 407 6.51 7.89 -18.28
N GLU A 408 5.99 9.04 -18.69
CA GLU A 408 6.59 10.34 -18.34
C GLU A 408 5.79 11.06 -17.24
N GLN A 409 4.63 10.51 -16.86
CA GLN A 409 3.65 11.13 -15.97
C GLN A 409 3.18 10.18 -14.88
N PHE A 410 3.23 10.66 -13.65
CA PHE A 410 3.02 9.88 -12.44
C PHE A 410 1.98 10.53 -11.54
N PHE A 411 1.31 9.72 -10.73
CA PHE A 411 0.36 10.15 -9.73
C PHE A 411 1.01 10.33 -8.36
N VAL A 412 0.57 11.34 -7.64
CA VAL A 412 0.87 11.63 -6.23
C VAL A 412 -0.46 11.85 -5.50
N PRO A 413 -1.20 10.76 -5.17
CA PRO A 413 -2.58 10.89 -4.68
C PRO A 413 -2.70 11.73 -3.39
N CYS A 414 -1.68 11.75 -2.55
CA CYS A 414 -1.68 12.53 -1.31
C CYS A 414 -1.69 14.05 -1.53
N MET A 415 -1.31 14.51 -2.72
CA MET A 415 -1.36 15.93 -3.09
C MET A 415 -2.75 16.36 -3.59
N LEU A 416 -3.64 15.41 -3.87
CA LEU A 416 -4.98 15.69 -4.39
C LEU A 416 -5.88 16.26 -3.30
N THR A 417 -6.25 17.53 -3.43
CA THR A 417 -7.10 18.23 -2.44
C THR A 417 -8.55 18.40 -2.89
N GLN A 418 -8.85 18.08 -4.15
CA GLN A 418 -10.20 18.24 -4.68
C GLN A 418 -11.13 17.16 -4.16
N ARG A 419 -12.33 17.60 -3.73
CA ARG A 419 -13.46 16.72 -3.45
C ARG A 419 -14.15 16.36 -4.75
N ASN A 420 -14.80 15.20 -4.77
CA ASN A 420 -15.68 14.85 -5.88
C ASN A 420 -16.90 15.79 -5.86
N ASP A 421 -16.90 16.76 -6.76
CA ASP A 421 -18.00 17.70 -7.00
C ASP A 421 -18.80 17.35 -8.26
N THR A 422 -18.56 16.17 -8.83
CA THR A 422 -19.27 15.68 -10.02
C THR A 422 -20.57 14.99 -9.62
N ASP A 423 -21.56 15.00 -10.51
CA ASP A 423 -22.80 14.24 -10.34
C ASP A 423 -22.68 12.80 -10.88
N PHE A 424 -21.47 12.32 -11.20
CA PHE A 424 -21.27 11.00 -11.81
C PHE A 424 -21.88 9.86 -11.00
N LEU A 425 -21.66 9.82 -9.68
CA LEU A 425 -22.27 8.80 -8.83
C LEU A 425 -23.81 8.86 -8.88
N LEU A 426 -24.38 10.07 -8.87
CA LEU A 426 -25.83 10.27 -8.86
C LEU A 426 -26.48 9.91 -10.20
N GLN A 427 -25.81 10.22 -11.33
CA GLN A 427 -26.34 10.03 -12.68
C GLN A 427 -26.05 8.63 -13.26
N GLU A 428 -24.86 8.11 -13.01
CA GLU A 428 -24.36 6.91 -13.68
C GLU A 428 -24.46 5.67 -12.79
N CYS A 429 -24.26 5.82 -11.47
CA CYS A 429 -24.34 4.71 -10.53
C CYS A 429 -25.78 4.52 -10.03
N THR A 430 -26.71 4.14 -10.93
CA THR A 430 -28.11 3.90 -10.56
C THR A 430 -28.37 2.43 -10.19
N PRO A 431 -29.41 2.12 -9.39
CA PRO A 431 -29.82 0.75 -9.05
C PRO A 431 -30.06 -0.19 -10.24
N GLU A 432 -30.43 0.35 -11.40
CA GLU A 432 -30.74 -0.40 -12.63
C GLU A 432 -29.48 -0.75 -13.43
N ARG A 433 -28.37 -0.03 -13.18
CA ARG A 433 -27.13 -0.08 -13.96
C ARG A 433 -25.94 -0.62 -13.18
N THR A 434 -26.05 -0.66 -11.85
CA THR A 434 -24.91 -0.87 -10.95
C THR A 434 -25.11 -2.10 -10.07
N VAL A 435 -24.01 -2.83 -9.85
CA VAL A 435 -23.85 -3.76 -8.72
C VAL A 435 -22.73 -3.26 -7.84
N SER A 436 -22.86 -3.43 -6.52
CA SER A 436 -21.85 -2.93 -5.58
C SER A 436 -21.43 -4.00 -4.57
N LEU A 437 -20.18 -3.92 -4.14
CA LEU A 437 -19.69 -4.58 -2.93
C LEU A 437 -18.93 -3.59 -2.06
N ALA A 438 -18.71 -3.96 -0.81
CA ALA A 438 -17.87 -3.24 0.12
C ALA A 438 -16.82 -4.18 0.73
N PHE A 439 -15.57 -3.73 0.80
CA PHE A 439 -14.57 -4.29 1.70
C PHE A 439 -14.65 -3.51 3.01
N VAL A 440 -15.04 -4.18 4.09
CA VAL A 440 -15.31 -3.57 5.39
C VAL A 440 -14.18 -3.92 6.34
N PHE A 441 -13.44 -2.91 6.78
CA PHE A 441 -12.33 -3.08 7.71
C PHE A 441 -12.84 -3.10 9.15
N ASN A 442 -12.22 -3.92 10.01
CA ASN A 442 -12.51 -3.93 11.44
C ASN A 442 -12.24 -2.58 12.13
N GLY A 443 -11.24 -1.83 11.66
CA GLY A 443 -10.92 -0.50 12.18
C GLY A 443 -12.00 0.53 11.85
N THR A 444 -12.06 1.62 12.61
CA THR A 444 -13.09 2.67 12.42
C THR A 444 -12.79 3.61 11.25
N ILE A 445 -11.53 3.70 10.82
CA ILE A 445 -11.07 4.59 9.74
C ILE A 445 -9.94 3.89 8.98
N ILE A 446 -9.99 3.92 7.64
CA ILE A 446 -8.92 3.44 6.76
C ILE A 446 -7.83 4.53 6.63
N PRO A 447 -6.54 4.22 6.87
CA PRO A 447 -5.48 5.21 6.69
C PRO A 447 -5.34 5.69 5.24
N PRO A 448 -5.07 7.00 5.00
CA PRO A 448 -4.88 7.57 3.67
C PRO A 448 -3.79 6.88 2.86
N ALA A 449 -2.70 6.38 3.46
CA ALA A 449 -1.65 5.72 2.68
C ALA A 449 -2.13 4.40 2.07
N LEU A 450 -2.94 3.60 2.80
CA LEU A 450 -3.56 2.38 2.27
C LEU A 450 -4.47 2.72 1.09
N LEU A 451 -5.28 3.75 1.23
CA LEU A 451 -6.15 4.21 0.16
C LEU A 451 -5.37 4.73 -1.04
N ASN A 452 -4.36 5.58 -0.84
CA ASN A 452 -3.56 6.14 -1.91
C ASN A 452 -2.87 5.03 -2.69
N ARG A 453 -2.36 4.00 -1.99
CA ARG A 453 -1.84 2.76 -2.58
C ARG A 453 -2.86 2.00 -3.39
N LEU A 454 -4.07 1.83 -2.86
CA LEU A 454 -5.14 1.17 -3.61
C LEU A 454 -5.47 1.94 -4.89
N ILE A 455 -5.60 3.26 -4.81
CA ILE A 455 -5.88 4.11 -5.98
C ILE A 455 -4.72 4.00 -6.99
N CYS A 456 -3.46 4.04 -6.53
CA CYS A 456 -2.29 3.80 -7.36
C CYS A 456 -2.38 2.46 -8.10
N ALA A 457 -2.61 1.37 -7.37
CA ALA A 457 -2.77 0.04 -7.94
C ALA A 457 -3.92 0.00 -8.97
N CYS A 458 -5.08 0.57 -8.66
CA CYS A 458 -6.19 0.70 -9.60
C CYS A 458 -5.79 1.40 -10.91
N LEU A 459 -4.96 2.45 -10.83
CA LEU A 459 -4.47 3.22 -11.99
C LEU A 459 -3.40 2.48 -12.78
N THR A 460 -2.70 1.53 -12.15
CA THR A 460 -1.84 0.57 -12.86
C THR A 460 -2.64 -0.51 -13.58
N MET A 461 -3.91 -0.73 -13.22
CA MET A 461 -4.73 -1.81 -13.79
C MET A 461 -5.70 -1.29 -14.85
N TRP A 462 -6.36 -0.16 -14.59
CA TRP A 462 -7.43 0.40 -15.41
C TRP A 462 -7.19 1.84 -15.83
N THR A 463 -7.89 2.26 -16.88
CA THR A 463 -7.74 3.62 -17.41
C THR A 463 -8.63 4.60 -16.65
N LEU A 464 -8.07 5.74 -16.25
CA LEU A 464 -8.81 6.81 -15.59
C LEU A 464 -9.95 7.36 -16.45
N LYS A 465 -11.17 7.37 -15.90
CA LYS A 465 -12.37 7.84 -16.60
C LYS A 465 -12.40 9.37 -16.67
N GLN A 466 -13.00 9.87 -17.74
CA GLN A 466 -13.37 11.28 -17.86
C GLN A 466 -14.90 11.42 -17.93
N TYR A 467 -15.42 12.45 -17.27
CA TYR A 467 -16.83 12.79 -17.25
C TYR A 467 -16.99 14.32 -17.16
N GLY A 468 -17.82 14.91 -18.01
CA GLY A 468 -17.99 16.37 -18.08
C GLY A 468 -16.69 17.14 -18.34
N GLY A 469 -15.72 16.54 -19.06
CA GLY A 469 -14.40 17.13 -19.28
C GLY A 469 -13.45 17.10 -18.07
N ARG A 470 -13.85 16.46 -16.96
CA ARG A 470 -13.03 16.26 -15.77
C ARG A 470 -12.58 14.81 -15.66
N LYS A 471 -11.36 14.59 -15.16
CA LYS A 471 -10.88 13.27 -14.77
C LYS A 471 -11.52 12.87 -13.44
N LEU A 472 -12.03 11.65 -13.35
CA LEU A 472 -12.71 11.14 -12.15
C LEU A 472 -11.72 10.62 -11.12
N MET A 473 -10.91 11.51 -10.55
CA MET A 473 -9.99 11.19 -9.47
C MET A 473 -10.05 12.30 -8.44
N PHE A 474 -10.42 11.95 -7.21
CA PHE A 474 -10.59 12.87 -6.08
C PHE A 474 -10.09 12.20 -4.80
N SER A 475 -9.95 12.96 -3.73
CA SER A 475 -9.55 12.39 -2.43
C SER A 475 -10.54 11.30 -2.00
N GLY A 476 -10.09 10.04 -1.91
CA GLY A 476 -10.93 8.89 -1.55
C GLY A 476 -11.88 8.39 -2.63
N PHE A 477 -11.69 8.80 -3.89
CA PHE A 477 -12.56 8.41 -5.00
C PHE A 477 -11.78 8.27 -6.31
N VAL A 478 -12.00 7.18 -7.03
CA VAL A 478 -11.53 7.02 -8.41
C VAL A 478 -12.58 6.35 -9.29
N GLY A 479 -12.85 6.95 -10.44
CA GLY A 479 -13.68 6.39 -11.51
C GLY A 479 -12.81 5.95 -12.68
N LEU A 480 -12.99 4.73 -13.14
CA LEU A 480 -12.14 4.04 -14.08
C LEU A 480 -12.99 3.45 -15.21
N SER A 481 -12.45 3.41 -16.42
CA SER A 481 -13.02 2.68 -17.54
C SER A 481 -12.46 1.27 -17.53
N PHE A 482 -13.33 0.26 -17.43
CA PHE A 482 -12.94 -1.14 -17.58
C PHE A 482 -12.89 -1.52 -19.06
N ASP A 483 -14.00 -1.29 -19.76
CA ASP A 483 -14.13 -1.49 -21.20
C ASP A 483 -15.07 -0.44 -21.82
N LYS A 484 -15.58 -0.71 -23.03
CA LYS A 484 -16.49 0.20 -23.74
C LYS A 484 -17.90 0.24 -23.15
N GLU A 485 -18.31 -0.72 -22.35
CA GLU A 485 -19.67 -0.88 -21.79
C GLU A 485 -19.69 -0.80 -20.26
N HIS A 486 -18.54 -0.94 -19.60
CA HIS A 486 -18.40 -1.00 -18.15
C HIS A 486 -17.44 0.06 -17.60
N ASP A 487 -17.86 0.67 -16.51
CA ASP A 487 -17.07 1.56 -15.68
C ASP A 487 -16.94 0.98 -14.26
N ILE A 488 -15.81 1.23 -13.61
CA ILE A 488 -15.52 0.85 -12.23
C ILE A 488 -15.42 2.12 -11.40
N VAL A 489 -16.03 2.11 -10.21
CA VAL A 489 -15.84 3.17 -9.22
C VAL A 489 -15.35 2.56 -7.92
N VAL A 490 -14.26 3.11 -7.41
CA VAL A 490 -13.76 2.80 -6.07
C VAL A 490 -13.86 4.07 -5.23
N CYS A 491 -14.58 4.01 -4.12
CA CYS A 491 -14.67 5.11 -3.17
C CYS A 491 -14.63 4.64 -1.73
N VAL A 492 -14.20 5.50 -0.82
CA VAL A 492 -14.13 5.20 0.61
C VAL A 492 -15.28 5.87 1.32
N GLU A 493 -15.90 5.15 2.26
CA GLU A 493 -16.90 5.68 3.18
C GLU A 493 -16.63 5.12 4.59
N GLY A 494 -16.08 5.96 5.47
CA GLY A 494 -15.73 5.54 6.84
C GLY A 494 -14.69 4.40 6.86
N ASN A 495 -15.11 3.21 7.30
CA ASN A 495 -14.29 2.00 7.31
C ASN A 495 -14.53 1.07 6.11
N LYS A 496 -15.28 1.52 5.10
CA LYS A 496 -15.63 0.73 3.93
C LYS A 496 -14.92 1.25 2.69
N ILE A 497 -14.40 0.34 1.89
CA ILE A 497 -14.01 0.60 0.50
C ILE A 497 -15.14 0.05 -0.37
N LEU A 498 -15.89 0.95 -0.98
CA LEU A 498 -16.98 0.62 -1.89
C LEU A 498 -16.44 0.40 -3.30
N LEU A 499 -16.90 -0.68 -3.93
CA LEU A 499 -16.68 -0.98 -5.32
C LEU A 499 -18.03 -0.99 -6.04
N HIS A 500 -18.17 -0.13 -7.04
CA HIS A 500 -19.31 -0.13 -7.96
C HIS A 500 -18.85 -0.58 -9.34
N LEU A 501 -19.53 -1.59 -9.89
CA LEU A 501 -19.40 -1.97 -11.29
C LEU A 501 -20.66 -1.52 -12.03
N VAL A 502 -20.47 -0.61 -12.98
CA VAL A 502 -21.53 0.11 -13.68
C VAL A 502 -21.55 -0.33 -15.14
N HIS A 503 -22.69 -0.85 -15.60
CA HIS A 503 -22.92 -1.01 -17.04
C HIS A 503 -23.60 0.24 -17.60
N LYS A 504 -23.21 0.66 -18.80
CA LYS A 504 -23.79 1.83 -19.50
C LYS A 504 -25.29 1.75 -19.80
N ARG A 505 -25.93 0.59 -19.63
CA ARG A 505 -27.32 0.34 -20.06
C ARG A 505 -28.13 -0.33 -18.95
N SER A 506 -27.66 -1.47 -18.46
CA SER A 506 -28.34 -2.22 -17.40
C SER A 506 -27.40 -3.18 -16.70
N LYS A 507 -27.55 -3.33 -15.38
CA LYS A 507 -26.79 -4.27 -14.57
C LYS A 507 -26.99 -5.74 -14.97
N GLY A 508 -28.13 -6.07 -15.58
CA GLY A 508 -28.40 -7.43 -16.07
C GLY A 508 -27.51 -7.86 -17.25
N LEU A 509 -26.77 -6.91 -17.84
CA LEU A 509 -25.80 -7.15 -18.91
C LEU A 509 -24.37 -7.28 -18.39
N ILE A 510 -24.16 -7.13 -17.07
CA ILE A 510 -22.84 -7.31 -16.46
C ILE A 510 -22.49 -8.79 -16.54
N ILE A 511 -21.38 -9.09 -17.23
CA ILE A 511 -20.86 -10.45 -17.35
C ILE A 511 -20.29 -10.85 -15.97
N PRO A 512 -20.74 -11.96 -15.36
CA PRO A 512 -20.26 -12.37 -14.04
C PRO A 512 -18.74 -12.57 -13.96
N ASP A 513 -18.09 -12.99 -15.05
CA ASP A 513 -16.63 -13.14 -15.11
C ASP A 513 -15.89 -11.80 -14.97
N ILE A 514 -16.47 -10.71 -15.52
CA ILE A 514 -15.94 -9.36 -15.34
C ILE A 514 -16.06 -8.97 -13.87
N ALA A 515 -17.25 -9.10 -13.29
CA ALA A 515 -17.49 -8.75 -11.90
C ALA A 515 -16.58 -9.53 -10.94
N THR A 516 -16.49 -10.85 -11.13
CA THR A 516 -15.61 -11.72 -10.36
C THR A 516 -14.14 -11.32 -10.54
N SER A 517 -13.70 -11.02 -11.77
CA SER A 517 -12.31 -10.61 -12.02
C SER A 517 -11.96 -9.28 -11.37
N VAL A 518 -12.84 -8.28 -11.44
CA VAL A 518 -12.61 -6.96 -10.80
C VAL A 518 -12.57 -7.11 -9.28
N ARG A 519 -13.49 -7.90 -8.70
CA ARG A 519 -13.51 -8.17 -7.26
C ARG A 519 -12.23 -8.89 -6.81
N ASP A 520 -11.89 -10.01 -7.44
CA ASP A 520 -10.70 -10.81 -7.07
C ASP A 520 -9.43 -9.97 -7.19
N CYS A 521 -9.36 -9.14 -8.23
CA CYS A 521 -8.26 -8.21 -8.45
C CYS A 521 -8.10 -7.22 -7.29
N LEU A 522 -9.18 -6.53 -6.90
CA LEU A 522 -9.14 -5.60 -5.77
C LEU A 522 -8.90 -6.31 -4.44
N PHE A 523 -9.46 -7.50 -4.25
CA PHE A 523 -9.24 -8.31 -3.05
C PHE A 523 -7.75 -8.67 -2.90
N VAL A 524 -7.13 -9.25 -3.93
CA VAL A 524 -5.70 -9.60 -3.93
C VAL A 524 -4.83 -8.36 -3.78
N THR A 525 -5.20 -7.25 -4.43
CA THR A 525 -4.50 -5.96 -4.28
C THR A 525 -4.55 -5.47 -2.84
N LEU A 526 -5.71 -5.53 -2.20
CA LEU A 526 -5.89 -5.14 -0.80
C LEU A 526 -5.15 -6.07 0.18
N GLU A 527 -5.20 -7.38 -0.05
CA GLU A 527 -4.40 -8.34 0.73
C GLU A 527 -2.91 -8.04 0.61
N ARG A 528 -2.39 -7.84 -0.60
CA ARG A 528 -0.97 -7.49 -0.82
C ARG A 528 -0.56 -6.17 -0.21
N ILE A 529 -1.40 -5.12 -0.34
CA ILE A 529 -1.15 -3.85 0.34
C ILE A 529 -1.10 -4.08 1.85
N SER A 530 -2.00 -4.90 2.39
CA SER A 530 -2.02 -5.25 3.80
C SER A 530 -0.76 -6.02 4.22
N GLU A 531 -0.28 -6.95 3.40
CA GLU A 531 0.97 -7.70 3.61
C GLU A 531 2.21 -6.79 3.55
N PHE A 532 2.25 -5.80 2.65
CA PHE A 532 3.33 -4.80 2.63
C PHE A 532 3.49 -4.15 4.01
N TYR A 533 2.38 -3.83 4.68
CA TYR A 533 2.39 -3.26 6.02
C TYR A 533 2.72 -4.27 7.14
N GLN A 534 2.79 -5.57 6.85
CA GLN A 534 3.08 -6.64 7.82
C GLN A 534 4.46 -7.29 7.64
N SER A 535 5.04 -7.22 6.43
CA SER A 535 6.12 -8.11 5.96
C SER A 535 7.55 -7.82 6.44
N SER A 536 7.78 -7.01 7.48
CA SER A 536 9.14 -6.90 8.06
C SER A 536 9.21 -7.43 9.49
N ILE A 537 9.55 -8.72 9.54
CA ILE A 537 10.16 -9.54 10.62
C ILE A 537 9.20 -10.32 11.55
N HIS A 538 9.27 -11.65 11.39
CA HIS A 538 9.14 -12.76 12.36
C HIS A 538 8.20 -12.63 13.57
N CYS A 539 7.02 -12.05 13.42
CA CYS A 539 5.99 -12.22 14.44
C CYS A 539 4.78 -12.97 13.85
N LYS A 540 4.63 -14.24 14.26
CA LYS A 540 3.47 -15.12 14.01
C LYS A 540 2.18 -14.64 14.71
N ALA A 541 1.98 -13.33 14.84
CA ALA A 541 0.74 -12.77 15.35
C ALA A 541 -0.17 -12.45 14.16
N ASN A 542 -1.19 -13.28 14.00
CA ASN A 542 -2.29 -13.14 13.04
C ASN A 542 -2.99 -11.78 13.14
N SER A 543 -2.44 -10.74 12.52
CA SER A 543 -3.19 -9.54 12.19
C SER A 543 -3.00 -9.20 10.72
N LYS A 544 -3.48 -10.10 9.83
CA LYS A 544 -4.01 -9.63 8.54
C LYS A 544 -4.91 -8.44 8.86
N LEU A 545 -4.84 -7.32 8.12
CA LEU A 545 -5.89 -6.29 8.22
C LEU A 545 -7.22 -7.01 7.98
N PRO A 546 -8.05 -7.26 9.00
CA PRO A 546 -9.19 -8.12 8.81
C PRO A 546 -10.23 -7.24 8.13
N PHE A 547 -10.43 -7.49 6.84
CA PHE A 547 -11.57 -6.97 6.13
C PHE A 547 -12.43 -8.15 5.66
N HIS A 548 -13.74 -7.98 5.75
CA HIS A 548 -14.71 -8.90 5.16
C HIS A 548 -15.45 -8.22 4.01
N THR A 549 -16.12 -9.03 3.21
CA THR A 549 -16.91 -8.53 2.10
C THR A 549 -18.39 -8.42 2.48
N GLU A 550 -19.00 -7.31 2.10
CA GLU A 550 -20.45 -7.11 2.13
C GLU A 550 -20.97 -6.77 0.74
N TYR A 551 -22.21 -7.14 0.45
CA TYR A 551 -22.82 -6.98 -0.87
C TYR A 551 -24.05 -6.08 -0.79
N SER A 552 -24.25 -5.22 -1.79
CA SER A 552 -25.38 -4.28 -1.78
C SER A 552 -26.68 -4.92 -2.28
N CYS A 553 -27.83 -4.48 -1.77
CA CYS A 553 -29.14 -4.77 -2.38
C CYS A 553 -29.42 -3.81 -3.56
N SER A 554 -30.68 -3.66 -3.99
CA SER A 554 -31.03 -2.66 -5.02
C SER A 554 -30.78 -1.22 -4.54
N LYS A 555 -30.84 -0.98 -3.22
CA LYS A 555 -30.36 0.26 -2.61
C LYS A 555 -28.86 0.17 -2.42
N LEU A 556 -28.12 1.03 -3.13
CA LEU A 556 -26.66 1.01 -3.16
C LEU A 556 -25.98 1.20 -1.79
N ASN A 557 -26.69 1.79 -0.82
CA ASN A 557 -26.16 2.05 0.53
C ASN A 557 -26.51 0.95 1.54
N CYS A 558 -27.25 -0.08 1.13
CA CYS A 558 -27.67 -1.18 1.98
C CYS A 558 -26.78 -2.39 1.75
N PHE A 559 -25.86 -2.66 2.69
CA PHE A 559 -24.87 -3.74 2.60
C PHE A 559 -25.17 -4.88 3.57
N THR A 560 -24.84 -6.10 3.20
CA THR A 560 -25.04 -7.29 4.05
C THR A 560 -23.88 -8.27 3.89
N SER A 561 -23.41 -8.80 5.02
CA SER A 561 -22.28 -9.71 5.12
C SER A 561 -22.55 -11.06 4.47
N GLU A 562 -21.49 -11.62 3.86
CA GLU A 562 -21.44 -12.97 3.29
C GLU A 562 -21.79 -14.07 4.29
N ASN A 563 -21.49 -13.90 5.59
CA ASN A 563 -21.76 -14.92 6.61
C ASN A 563 -23.26 -15.23 6.79
N LYS A 564 -24.15 -14.35 6.31
CA LYS A 564 -25.61 -14.59 6.25
C LYS A 564 -26.06 -15.35 5.00
N MET A 565 -25.14 -15.75 4.12
CA MET A 565 -25.43 -16.38 2.81
C MET A 565 -25.10 -17.87 2.77
N ALA A 566 -24.83 -18.48 3.93
CA ALA A 566 -24.19 -19.80 4.04
C ALA A 566 -25.03 -21.01 3.61
N SER A 567 -26.32 -20.85 3.25
CA SER A 567 -27.16 -21.97 2.80
C SER A 567 -27.86 -21.71 1.47
N GLU A 568 -27.93 -22.73 0.60
CA GLU A 568 -28.55 -22.62 -0.72
C GLU A 568 -30.06 -22.33 -0.67
N ASN A 569 -30.70 -22.57 0.49
CA ASN A 569 -32.16 -22.54 0.67
C ASN A 569 -32.67 -21.40 1.57
N GLU A 570 -31.81 -20.57 2.17
CA GLU A 570 -32.26 -19.42 2.95
C GLU A 570 -32.32 -18.15 2.10
N GLU A 571 -33.39 -17.37 2.29
CA GLU A 571 -33.50 -16.02 1.74
C GLU A 571 -32.50 -15.11 2.46
N CYS A 572 -31.49 -14.61 1.74
CA CYS A 572 -30.60 -13.60 2.29
C CYS A 572 -31.27 -12.24 2.16
N LEU A 573 -32.09 -11.90 3.15
CA LEU A 573 -32.80 -10.63 3.21
C LEU A 573 -31.91 -9.55 3.81
N CYS A 574 -31.80 -8.42 3.13
CA CYS A 574 -31.23 -7.22 3.72
C CYS A 574 -32.19 -6.62 4.76
N GLU A 575 -31.77 -5.56 5.46
CA GLU A 575 -32.61 -4.82 6.41
C GLU A 575 -33.91 -4.25 5.81
N HIS A 576 -33.98 -4.15 4.47
CA HIS A 576 -35.16 -3.70 3.72
C HIS A 576 -36.05 -4.84 3.23
N GLY A 577 -35.73 -6.10 3.55
CA GLY A 577 -36.48 -7.27 3.08
C GLY A 577 -36.25 -7.64 1.61
N GLU A 578 -35.19 -7.12 0.98
CA GLU A 578 -34.81 -7.53 -0.38
C GLU A 578 -33.84 -8.71 -0.36
N ASN A 579 -34.07 -9.67 -1.25
CA ASN A 579 -33.15 -10.78 -1.44
C ASN A 579 -31.91 -10.34 -2.24
N ILE A 580 -30.74 -10.39 -1.61
CA ILE A 580 -29.48 -9.92 -2.20
C ILE A 580 -28.73 -11.00 -2.98
N LYS A 581 -29.23 -12.23 -3.01
CA LYS A 581 -28.59 -13.39 -3.65
C LYS A 581 -28.31 -13.16 -5.14
N ASN A 582 -29.19 -12.43 -5.83
CA ASN A 582 -29.00 -12.10 -7.25
C ASN A 582 -27.76 -11.22 -7.45
N ASN A 583 -27.61 -10.14 -6.68
CA ASN A 583 -26.43 -9.27 -6.77
C ASN A 583 -25.16 -10.01 -6.32
N TRP A 584 -25.25 -10.83 -5.27
CA TRP A 584 -24.14 -11.67 -4.82
C TRP A 584 -23.66 -12.63 -5.91
N SER A 585 -24.59 -13.28 -6.62
CA SER A 585 -24.26 -14.26 -7.68
C SER A 585 -23.54 -13.65 -8.89
N ILE A 586 -23.72 -12.34 -9.14
CA ILE A 586 -22.98 -11.62 -10.19
C ILE A 586 -21.50 -11.51 -9.81
N TRP A 587 -21.20 -11.19 -8.54
CA TRP A 587 -19.84 -11.10 -8.02
C TRP A 587 -19.19 -12.46 -7.74
N ASN A 588 -20.01 -13.49 -7.54
CA ASN A 588 -19.62 -14.84 -7.12
C ASN A 588 -20.14 -15.86 -8.12
N LYS A 589 -19.60 -15.85 -9.35
CA LYS A 589 -19.94 -16.90 -10.31
C LYS A 589 -19.56 -18.26 -9.69
N LYS A 590 -20.57 -19.07 -9.35
CA LYS A 590 -20.35 -20.43 -8.85
C LYS A 590 -19.59 -21.19 -9.92
N ARG A 591 -18.43 -21.74 -9.56
CA ARG A 591 -17.73 -22.73 -10.39
C ARG A 591 -18.65 -23.93 -10.47
N GLU A 592 -19.28 -24.18 -11.62
CA GLU A 592 -20.06 -25.41 -11.78
C GLU A 592 -19.11 -26.60 -11.58
N GLN A 593 -19.28 -27.29 -10.45
CA GLN A 593 -18.34 -28.30 -9.96
C GLN A 593 -18.90 -29.72 -10.01
N LYS A 594 -20.20 -29.93 -10.32
CA LYS A 594 -20.75 -31.28 -10.46
C LYS A 594 -20.42 -31.87 -11.84
N GLN A 595 -19.30 -32.58 -11.91
CA GLN A 595 -18.99 -33.51 -12.99
C GLN A 595 -19.55 -34.92 -12.75
N CYS A 596 -19.86 -35.28 -11.50
CA CYS A 596 -20.28 -36.63 -11.12
C CYS A 596 -21.47 -36.60 -10.15
N ASP A 597 -22.23 -37.68 -10.12
CA ASP A 597 -23.36 -37.87 -9.19
C ASP A 597 -22.87 -38.18 -7.76
N ASP A 598 -23.73 -37.99 -6.75
CA ASP A 598 -23.40 -38.15 -5.33
C ASP A 598 -22.93 -39.58 -4.95
N ASN A 599 -23.16 -40.57 -5.83
CA ASN A 599 -22.72 -41.97 -5.69
C ASN A 599 -21.51 -42.32 -6.59
N CYS A 600 -20.73 -41.34 -7.04
CA CYS A 600 -19.57 -41.57 -7.89
C CYS A 600 -18.54 -42.50 -7.21
N PRO A 601 -18.13 -43.61 -7.83
CA PRO A 601 -17.19 -44.57 -7.23
C PRO A 601 -15.74 -44.04 -7.14
N GLY A 602 -15.46 -42.87 -7.73
CA GLY A 602 -14.12 -42.29 -7.82
C GLY A 602 -13.53 -42.40 -9.24
N LEU A 603 -12.21 -42.28 -9.34
CA LEU A 603 -11.46 -42.47 -10.58
C LEU A 603 -11.47 -43.94 -11.03
N SER A 604 -11.31 -44.20 -12.34
CA SER A 604 -11.11 -45.55 -12.85
C SER A 604 -9.75 -46.11 -12.43
N GLU A 605 -9.59 -47.45 -12.40
CA GLU A 605 -8.30 -48.10 -12.10
C GLU A 605 -7.16 -47.57 -12.98
N ASP A 606 -7.41 -47.37 -14.27
CA ASP A 606 -6.44 -46.78 -15.20
C ASP A 606 -6.02 -45.36 -14.77
N ALA A 607 -6.96 -44.54 -14.30
CA ALA A 607 -6.67 -43.17 -13.87
C ALA A 607 -5.97 -43.14 -12.50
N LEU A 608 -6.26 -44.09 -11.61
CA LEU A 608 -5.60 -44.22 -10.30
C LEU A 608 -4.12 -44.58 -10.44
N SER A 609 -3.75 -45.36 -11.45
CA SER A 609 -2.35 -45.75 -11.69
C SER A 609 -1.45 -44.61 -12.24
N GLN A 610 -2.04 -43.48 -12.65
CA GLN A 610 -1.29 -42.37 -13.23
C GLN A 610 -0.66 -41.48 -12.17
N ILE A 611 0.48 -40.88 -12.50
CA ILE A 611 1.09 -39.79 -11.71
C ILE A 611 0.36 -38.48 -12.09
N PRO A 612 -0.09 -37.68 -11.11
CA PRO A 612 -0.67 -36.37 -11.37
C PRO A 612 0.28 -35.42 -12.11
N SER A 613 -0.25 -34.77 -13.14
CA SER A 613 0.42 -33.63 -13.81
C SER A 613 0.38 -32.37 -12.94
N ASP A 614 1.23 -31.39 -13.25
CA ASP A 614 1.35 -30.16 -12.47
C ASP A 614 0.01 -29.38 -12.42
N LYS A 615 -0.72 -29.34 -13.53
CA LYS A 615 -2.07 -28.74 -13.57
C LYS A 615 -3.08 -29.52 -12.72
N GLU A 616 -2.97 -30.84 -12.63
CA GLU A 616 -3.84 -31.67 -11.81
C GLU A 616 -3.55 -31.45 -10.31
N LEU A 617 -2.28 -31.41 -9.92
CA LEU A 617 -1.90 -31.03 -8.55
C LEU A 617 -2.35 -29.61 -8.20
N PHE A 618 -2.23 -28.67 -9.14
CA PHE A 618 -2.73 -27.32 -8.93
C PHE A 618 -4.25 -27.30 -8.73
N ARG A 619 -5.01 -27.99 -9.59
CA ARG A 619 -6.47 -28.14 -9.41
C ARG A 619 -6.81 -28.76 -8.05
N LEU A 620 -6.07 -29.78 -7.61
CA LEU A 620 -6.27 -30.38 -6.30
C LEU A 620 -6.05 -29.32 -5.21
N SER A 621 -4.91 -28.62 -5.23
CA SER A 621 -4.60 -27.57 -4.26
C SER A 621 -5.68 -26.47 -4.20
N VAL A 622 -6.30 -26.09 -5.31
CA VAL A 622 -7.36 -25.06 -5.37
C VAL A 622 -8.69 -25.56 -4.76
N ASN A 623 -9.02 -26.84 -4.91
CA ASN A 623 -10.30 -27.41 -4.47
C ASN A 623 -10.24 -28.03 -3.05
N CYS A 624 -9.11 -27.84 -2.37
CA CYS A 624 -8.79 -28.42 -1.08
C CYS A 624 -8.43 -27.35 -0.06
N GLU A 625 -8.91 -27.51 1.18
CA GLU A 625 -8.51 -26.66 2.31
C GLU A 625 -7.06 -26.96 2.73
N THR A 626 -6.38 -25.95 3.27
CA THR A 626 -4.97 -26.06 3.70
C THR A 626 -4.76 -27.19 4.69
N ARG A 627 -5.63 -27.28 5.70
CA ARG A 627 -5.58 -28.35 6.70
C ARG A 627 -5.72 -29.73 6.09
N MET A 628 -6.57 -29.86 5.06
CA MET A 628 -6.73 -31.14 4.37
C MET A 628 -5.47 -31.53 3.59
N ILE A 629 -4.81 -30.56 2.92
CA ILE A 629 -3.55 -30.83 2.22
C ILE A 629 -2.42 -31.17 3.21
N HIS A 630 -2.36 -30.46 4.34
CA HIS A 630 -1.45 -30.75 5.44
C HIS A 630 -1.62 -32.19 5.93
N ASP A 631 -2.83 -32.55 6.35
CA ASP A 631 -3.13 -33.87 6.90
C ASP A 631 -2.87 -34.97 5.86
N LEU A 632 -3.21 -34.74 4.59
CA LEU A 632 -2.91 -35.65 3.48
C LEU A 632 -1.39 -35.82 3.27
N ALA A 633 -0.61 -34.75 3.36
CA ALA A 633 0.84 -34.82 3.18
C ALA A 633 1.52 -35.63 4.29
N LEU A 634 1.13 -35.42 5.54
CA LEU A 634 1.60 -36.22 6.67
C LEU A 634 1.28 -37.71 6.48
N HIS A 635 0.06 -37.99 6.03
CA HIS A 635 -0.39 -39.36 5.79
C HIS A 635 0.39 -40.06 4.67
N LEU A 636 0.82 -39.29 3.66
CA LEU A 636 1.67 -39.75 2.56
C LEU A 636 3.17 -39.75 2.90
N GLY A 637 3.53 -39.55 4.18
CA GLY A 637 4.90 -39.70 4.69
C GLY A 637 5.75 -38.44 4.65
N MET A 638 5.16 -37.25 4.48
CA MET A 638 5.87 -35.99 4.70
C MET A 638 6.12 -35.79 6.21
N GLU A 639 7.34 -35.40 6.57
CA GLU A 639 7.63 -35.02 7.95
C GLU A 639 7.01 -33.64 8.28
N GLU A 640 6.45 -33.50 9.48
CA GLU A 640 5.86 -32.24 9.98
C GLU A 640 6.79 -31.04 9.81
N ILE A 641 8.09 -31.24 10.04
CA ILE A 641 9.10 -30.18 9.93
C ILE A 641 9.21 -29.64 8.50
N VAL A 642 9.05 -30.50 7.49
CA VAL A 642 9.12 -30.10 6.08
C VAL A 642 7.92 -29.24 5.71
N TRP A 643 6.73 -29.59 6.21
CA TRP A 643 5.55 -28.73 6.05
C TRP A 643 5.75 -27.39 6.75
N CYS A 644 6.20 -27.40 8.01
CA CYS A 644 6.48 -26.18 8.76
C CYS A 644 7.49 -25.28 8.03
N ASP A 645 8.55 -25.85 7.44
CA ASP A 645 9.54 -25.11 6.67
C ASP A 645 8.92 -24.50 5.40
N MET A 646 8.06 -25.23 4.68
CA MET A 646 7.34 -24.70 3.51
C MET A 646 6.35 -23.60 3.90
N GLU A 647 5.61 -23.81 4.98
CA GLU A 647 4.67 -22.84 5.51
C GLU A 647 5.41 -21.58 5.97
N ASP A 648 6.57 -21.71 6.61
CA ASP A 648 7.38 -20.56 7.04
C ASP A 648 8.02 -19.85 5.84
N THR A 649 8.41 -20.57 4.78
CA THR A 649 9.03 -20.00 3.57
C THR A 649 8.02 -19.30 2.66
N TYR A 650 6.82 -19.87 2.50
CA TYR A 650 5.81 -19.42 1.53
C TYR A 650 4.50 -18.93 2.18
N SER A 651 4.48 -18.74 3.50
CA SER A 651 3.32 -18.36 4.34
C SER A 651 2.38 -17.30 3.76
N PRO A 652 2.86 -16.21 3.10
CA PRO A 652 1.95 -15.20 2.56
C PRO A 652 1.00 -15.79 1.51
N ASN A 653 1.42 -16.85 0.82
CA ASN A 653 0.66 -17.47 -0.26
C ASN A 653 0.27 -18.90 0.11
N THR A 654 -0.79 -19.02 0.92
CA THR A 654 -1.36 -20.31 1.33
C THR A 654 -1.70 -21.23 0.14
N GLN A 655 -2.07 -20.66 -1.01
CA GLN A 655 -2.32 -21.43 -2.22
C GLN A 655 -1.04 -22.06 -2.79
N MET A 656 0.08 -21.33 -2.76
CA MET A 656 1.39 -21.89 -3.15
C MET A 656 1.88 -22.92 -2.15
N VAL A 657 1.71 -22.71 -0.84
CA VAL A 657 2.07 -23.73 0.18
C VAL A 657 1.40 -25.07 -0.16
N LYS A 658 0.09 -25.06 -0.41
CA LYS A 658 -0.66 -26.28 -0.80
C LYS A 658 -0.10 -26.90 -2.09
N PHE A 659 0.17 -26.08 -3.11
CA PHE A 659 0.66 -26.57 -4.40
C PHE A 659 2.09 -27.15 -4.30
N LEU A 660 3.01 -26.44 -3.64
CA LEU A 660 4.40 -26.85 -3.45
C LEU A 660 4.50 -28.10 -2.58
N THR A 661 3.62 -28.25 -1.58
CA THR A 661 3.51 -29.50 -0.80
C THR A 661 3.20 -30.69 -1.71
N LEU A 662 2.18 -30.56 -2.57
CA LEU A 662 1.81 -31.63 -3.49
C LEU A 662 2.92 -31.92 -4.51
N MET A 663 3.63 -30.89 -4.98
CA MET A 663 4.80 -31.05 -5.86
C MET A 663 5.93 -31.80 -5.15
N HIS A 664 6.22 -31.47 -3.89
CA HIS A 664 7.23 -32.16 -3.10
C HIS A 664 6.92 -33.65 -2.94
N LEU A 665 5.66 -33.99 -2.64
CA LEU A 665 5.22 -35.38 -2.58
C LEU A 665 5.41 -36.09 -3.93
N LYS A 666 5.08 -35.42 -5.04
CA LYS A 666 5.27 -35.98 -6.39
C LYS A 666 6.75 -36.22 -6.69
N GLU A 667 7.63 -35.30 -6.33
CA GLU A 667 9.06 -35.37 -6.65
C GLU A 667 9.83 -36.36 -5.77
N ASN A 668 9.49 -36.46 -4.48
CA ASN A 668 10.22 -37.28 -3.52
C ASN A 668 9.61 -38.68 -3.30
N ASN A 669 8.30 -38.84 -3.55
CA ASN A 669 7.57 -40.07 -3.24
C ASN A 669 6.89 -40.69 -4.47
N GLU A 670 7.00 -40.09 -5.66
CA GLU A 670 6.36 -40.53 -6.90
C GLU A 670 4.84 -40.81 -6.76
N ILE A 671 4.15 -40.00 -5.94
CA ILE A 671 2.74 -40.25 -5.59
C ILE A 671 1.84 -40.37 -6.84
N SER A 672 1.07 -41.45 -6.88
CA SER A 672 0.04 -41.70 -7.89
C SER A 672 -1.33 -41.18 -7.44
N PHE A 673 -2.31 -41.15 -8.35
CA PHE A 673 -3.71 -40.93 -7.94
C PHE A 673 -4.23 -42.01 -6.98
N SER A 674 -3.67 -43.22 -7.00
CA SER A 674 -3.99 -44.28 -6.03
C SER A 674 -3.55 -43.92 -4.63
N ASP A 675 -2.37 -43.31 -4.47
CA ASP A 675 -1.86 -42.89 -3.16
C ASP A 675 -2.71 -41.75 -2.59
N LEU A 676 -3.06 -40.78 -3.44
CA LEU A 676 -3.98 -39.71 -3.10
C LEU A 676 -5.38 -40.23 -2.72
N ASP A 677 -5.92 -41.21 -3.46
CA ASP A 677 -7.23 -41.82 -3.17
C ASP A 677 -7.23 -42.54 -1.82
N ASN A 678 -6.18 -43.32 -1.54
CA ASN A 678 -6.00 -44.02 -0.27
C ASN A 678 -5.92 -43.04 0.90
N GLY A 679 -5.08 -42.01 0.80
CA GLY A 679 -4.94 -40.99 1.83
C GLY A 679 -6.25 -40.25 2.11
N LEU A 680 -7.00 -39.88 1.07
CA LEU A 680 -8.32 -39.26 1.25
C LEU A 680 -9.32 -40.18 1.95
N ARG A 681 -9.34 -41.48 1.62
CA ARG A 681 -10.22 -42.47 2.26
C ARG A 681 -9.88 -42.68 3.73
N GLU A 682 -8.60 -42.72 4.07
CA GLU A 682 -8.13 -42.87 5.45
C GLU A 682 -8.47 -41.65 6.31
N MET A 683 -8.63 -40.48 5.69
CA MET A 683 -9.15 -39.25 6.31
C MET A 683 -10.69 -39.18 6.32
N GLU A 684 -11.40 -40.23 5.91
CA GLU A 684 -12.86 -40.28 5.75
C GLU A 684 -13.41 -39.25 4.74
N ILE A 685 -12.60 -38.84 3.77
CA ILE A 685 -12.96 -37.88 2.72
C ILE A 685 -13.32 -38.61 1.44
N THR A 686 -14.38 -38.13 0.76
CA THR A 686 -14.85 -38.75 -0.47
C THR A 686 -13.82 -38.67 -1.63
N PRO A 687 -13.48 -39.80 -2.27
CA PRO A 687 -12.69 -39.89 -3.51
C PRO A 687 -13.12 -38.97 -4.65
N HIS A 688 -14.39 -38.55 -4.64
CA HIS A 688 -14.95 -37.66 -5.65
C HIS A 688 -14.14 -36.36 -5.85
N LYS A 689 -13.39 -35.93 -4.82
CA LYS A 689 -12.45 -34.79 -4.92
C LYS A 689 -11.41 -34.96 -6.03
N LEU A 690 -10.99 -36.18 -6.35
CA LEU A 690 -10.04 -36.47 -7.42
C LEU A 690 -10.68 -36.49 -8.82
N CYS A 691 -11.98 -36.76 -8.91
CA CYS A 691 -12.70 -36.74 -10.19
C CYS A 691 -12.69 -35.33 -10.82
N ILE A 692 -12.89 -34.31 -9.98
CA ILE A 692 -12.88 -32.88 -10.37
C ILE A 692 -11.51 -32.45 -10.93
N VAL A 693 -10.44 -33.14 -10.53
CA VAL A 693 -9.06 -32.85 -10.94
C VAL A 693 -8.78 -33.40 -12.34
N LYS A 694 -9.20 -34.64 -12.63
CA LYS A 694 -8.99 -35.32 -13.92
C LYS A 694 -9.87 -34.80 -15.05
N GLY A 695 -11.11 -34.41 -14.75
CA GLY A 695 -12.05 -33.94 -15.75
C GLY A 695 -11.80 -32.51 -16.21
N ASN A 696 -12.02 -32.22 -17.50
CA ASN A 696 -12.18 -30.85 -17.98
C ASN A 696 -13.56 -30.33 -17.58
N ARG A 697 -13.67 -29.07 -17.16
CA ARG A 697 -14.99 -28.48 -16.92
C ARG A 697 -15.82 -28.52 -18.20
N LYS A 698 -17.14 -28.70 -18.05
CA LYS A 698 -18.06 -28.66 -19.18
C LYS A 698 -17.85 -27.33 -19.90
N ARG A 699 -17.74 -27.38 -21.23
CA ARG A 699 -17.61 -26.20 -22.06
C ARG A 699 -18.98 -25.54 -22.17
N HIS A 700 -19.13 -24.33 -21.62
CA HIS A 700 -20.31 -23.50 -21.78
C HIS A 700 -19.93 -22.33 -22.68
N SER A 701 -19.95 -22.58 -23.99
CA SER A 701 -19.54 -21.57 -24.98
C SER A 701 -20.54 -21.48 -26.13
N ASP A 702 -21.02 -20.27 -26.37
CA ASP A 702 -21.83 -19.90 -27.54
C ASP A 702 -20.96 -19.47 -28.73
N ILE A 703 -19.62 -19.59 -28.61
CA ILE A 703 -18.69 -19.35 -29.71
C ILE A 703 -18.93 -20.41 -30.79
N SER A 704 -19.20 -19.95 -32.02
CA SER A 704 -19.40 -20.82 -33.19
C SER A 704 -18.19 -21.73 -33.40
N GLU A 705 -18.45 -23.01 -33.70
CA GLU A 705 -17.43 -24.04 -33.96
C GLU A 705 -16.41 -23.61 -35.05
N GLU A 706 -16.83 -22.76 -35.98
CA GLU A 706 -15.94 -22.23 -37.03
C GLU A 706 -14.77 -21.40 -36.49
N TYR A 707 -14.92 -20.80 -35.30
CA TYR A 707 -13.85 -20.02 -34.66
C TYR A 707 -12.96 -20.89 -33.77
N MET A 708 -13.40 -22.07 -33.35
CA MET A 708 -12.71 -22.89 -32.34
C MET A 708 -11.31 -23.34 -32.79
N ASP A 709 -11.12 -23.57 -34.08
CA ASP A 709 -9.85 -24.03 -34.66
C ASP A 709 -8.88 -22.89 -35.05
N LEU A 710 -9.32 -21.63 -34.93
CA LEU A 710 -8.52 -20.47 -35.28
C LEU A 710 -7.49 -20.16 -34.20
N ILE A 711 -6.37 -19.58 -34.63
CA ILE A 711 -5.35 -19.05 -33.74
C ILE A 711 -5.77 -17.62 -33.33
N PRO A 712 -5.78 -17.28 -32.02
CA PRO A 712 -6.16 -15.95 -31.57
C PRO A 712 -5.16 -14.90 -32.04
N THR A 713 -5.68 -13.77 -32.55
CA THR A 713 -4.87 -12.63 -32.98
C THR A 713 -4.30 -11.85 -31.78
N ASP A 714 -3.29 -11.01 -32.00
CA ASP A 714 -2.73 -10.11 -30.97
C ASP A 714 -3.83 -9.28 -30.30
N GLU A 715 -4.75 -8.73 -31.08
CA GLU A 715 -5.89 -7.96 -30.60
C GLU A 715 -6.79 -8.76 -29.63
N ILE A 716 -7.04 -10.04 -29.92
CA ILE A 716 -7.85 -10.90 -29.05
C ILE A 716 -7.11 -11.16 -27.74
N LEU A 717 -5.81 -11.49 -27.81
CA LEU A 717 -5.01 -11.77 -26.62
C LEU A 717 -4.83 -10.54 -25.74
N ASP A 718 -4.62 -9.36 -26.33
CA ASP A 718 -4.51 -8.10 -25.61
C ASP A 718 -5.82 -7.70 -24.94
N GLU A 719 -6.95 -7.77 -25.65
CA GLU A 719 -8.27 -7.49 -25.05
C GLU A 719 -8.63 -8.51 -23.97
N LEU A 720 -8.26 -9.79 -24.14
CA LEU A 720 -8.50 -10.83 -23.14
C LEU A 720 -7.64 -10.61 -21.90
N ALA A 721 -6.33 -10.34 -22.05
CA ALA A 721 -5.45 -10.04 -20.92
C ALA A 721 -5.95 -8.83 -20.12
N ALA A 722 -6.40 -7.77 -20.80
CA ALA A 722 -6.95 -6.58 -20.14
C ALA A 722 -8.22 -6.87 -19.33
N GLN A 723 -9.02 -7.87 -19.73
CA GLN A 723 -10.27 -8.23 -19.07
C GLN A 723 -10.10 -9.36 -18.04
N VAL A 724 -9.14 -10.24 -18.25
CA VAL A 724 -8.72 -11.32 -17.35
C VAL A 724 -7.55 -10.79 -16.54
N ILE A 725 -7.87 -10.10 -15.44
CA ILE A 725 -6.94 -9.24 -14.68
C ILE A 725 -5.83 -10.02 -13.92
N GLY A 726 -5.40 -11.18 -14.41
CA GLY A 726 -4.16 -11.83 -13.97
C GLY A 726 -4.16 -12.55 -12.62
N VAL A 727 -5.17 -12.42 -11.77
CA VAL A 727 -5.24 -13.16 -10.49
C VAL A 727 -5.21 -14.70 -10.65
N VAL A 728 -5.49 -15.20 -11.86
CA VAL A 728 -5.41 -16.63 -12.20
C VAL A 728 -4.34 -16.92 -13.27
N SER A 729 -3.43 -15.99 -13.56
CA SER A 729 -2.41 -16.13 -14.62
C SER A 729 -1.55 -17.37 -14.44
N PHE A 730 -1.18 -17.70 -13.20
CA PHE A 730 -0.41 -18.91 -12.89
C PHE A 730 -1.18 -20.17 -13.28
N GLN A 731 -2.42 -20.30 -12.81
CA GLN A 731 -3.28 -21.43 -13.14
C GLN A 731 -3.57 -21.49 -14.64
N LEU A 732 -3.81 -20.34 -15.26
CA LEU A 732 -4.06 -20.23 -16.69
C LEU A 732 -2.86 -20.73 -17.49
N GLY A 733 -1.64 -20.33 -17.13
CA GLY A 733 -0.41 -20.82 -17.75
C GLY A 733 -0.29 -22.35 -17.68
N LEU A 734 -0.58 -22.94 -16.51
CA LEU A 734 -0.59 -24.40 -16.33
C LEU A 734 -1.67 -25.10 -17.18
N GLU A 735 -2.88 -24.53 -17.24
CA GLU A 735 -3.99 -25.06 -18.05
C GLU A 735 -3.69 -24.97 -19.56
N LEU A 736 -2.95 -23.95 -19.97
CA LEU A 736 -2.45 -23.75 -21.33
C LEU A 736 -1.21 -24.62 -21.65
N GLY A 737 -0.64 -25.30 -20.64
CA GLY A 737 0.48 -26.23 -20.80
C GLY A 737 1.87 -25.59 -20.73
N LEU A 738 1.99 -24.35 -20.25
CA LEU A 738 3.29 -23.71 -20.03
C LEU A 738 4.06 -24.38 -18.88
N PRO A 739 5.40 -24.45 -18.93
CA PRO A 739 6.21 -24.97 -17.84
C PRO A 739 6.19 -23.98 -16.67
N ILE A 740 6.18 -24.49 -15.42
CA ILE A 740 6.22 -23.66 -14.21
C ILE A 740 7.35 -22.62 -14.26
N THR A 741 8.55 -23.01 -14.70
CA THR A 741 9.71 -22.11 -14.79
C THR A 741 9.46 -20.89 -15.69
N SER A 742 8.69 -21.05 -16.76
CA SER A 742 8.33 -19.93 -17.64
C SER A 742 7.32 -18.99 -16.98
N ILE A 743 6.33 -19.57 -16.29
CA ILE A 743 5.31 -18.82 -15.55
C ILE A 743 5.96 -18.00 -14.44
N ASP A 744 6.89 -18.60 -13.69
CA ASP A 744 7.63 -17.93 -12.61
C ASP A 744 8.48 -16.77 -13.12
N ILE A 745 9.19 -16.95 -14.26
CA ILE A 745 9.96 -15.87 -14.89
C ILE A 745 9.03 -14.72 -15.29
N ILE A 746 7.86 -15.01 -15.89
CA ILE A 746 6.88 -13.98 -16.24
C ILE A 746 6.40 -13.23 -14.99
N HIS A 747 6.07 -13.96 -13.93
CA HIS A 747 5.59 -13.37 -12.67
C HIS A 747 6.66 -12.51 -12.02
N TYR A 748 7.90 -12.98 -11.98
CA TYR A 748 9.05 -12.24 -11.46
C TYR A 748 9.30 -10.95 -12.25
N ASN A 749 9.33 -11.02 -13.58
CA ASN A 749 9.62 -9.88 -14.44
C ASN A 749 8.54 -8.79 -14.40
N ASN A 750 7.27 -9.20 -14.26
CA ASN A 750 6.14 -8.27 -14.29
C ASN A 750 5.71 -7.79 -12.91
N GLY A 751 6.22 -8.38 -11.82
CA GLY A 751 5.98 -7.92 -10.45
C GLY A 751 4.50 -7.80 -10.10
N TRP A 752 3.99 -6.58 -9.96
CA TRP A 752 2.58 -6.32 -9.60
C TRP A 752 1.67 -6.02 -10.79
N ASP A 753 2.19 -5.96 -12.02
CA ASP A 753 1.39 -5.75 -13.23
C ASP A 753 0.67 -7.06 -13.63
N LEU A 754 -0.43 -7.36 -12.95
CA LEU A 754 -1.20 -8.59 -13.13
C LEU A 754 -1.67 -8.80 -14.57
N VAL A 755 -1.96 -7.71 -15.28
CA VAL A 755 -2.39 -7.82 -16.68
C VAL A 755 -1.20 -8.08 -17.58
N ALA A 756 -0.02 -7.49 -17.32
CA ALA A 756 1.19 -7.85 -18.06
C ALA A 756 1.57 -9.32 -17.82
N GLN A 757 1.43 -9.83 -16.59
CA GLN A 757 1.57 -11.27 -16.31
C GLN A 757 0.63 -12.10 -17.19
N CYS A 758 -0.68 -11.77 -17.21
CA CYS A 758 -1.64 -12.50 -18.02
C CYS A 758 -1.35 -12.40 -19.52
N LYS A 759 -0.93 -11.21 -19.98
CA LYS A 759 -0.55 -10.97 -21.37
C LYS A 759 0.64 -11.85 -21.76
N ASP A 760 1.74 -11.79 -21.02
CA ASP A 760 2.94 -12.54 -21.34
C ASP A 760 2.69 -14.06 -21.30
N ILE A 761 1.83 -14.54 -20.39
CA ILE A 761 1.36 -15.94 -20.38
C ILE A 761 0.64 -16.30 -21.68
N LEU A 762 -0.32 -15.49 -22.12
CA LEU A 762 -1.09 -15.74 -23.34
C LEU A 762 -0.22 -15.71 -24.60
N PHE A 763 0.69 -14.74 -24.68
CA PHE A 763 1.62 -14.63 -25.82
C PHE A 763 2.63 -15.76 -25.81
N GLN A 764 3.24 -16.10 -24.67
CA GLN A 764 4.17 -17.22 -24.59
C GLN A 764 3.48 -18.54 -24.95
N TRP A 765 2.25 -18.78 -24.48
CA TRP A 765 1.48 -19.96 -24.87
C TRP A 765 1.25 -20.05 -26.38
N ARG A 766 0.93 -18.93 -27.04
CA ARG A 766 0.70 -18.93 -28.49
C ARG A 766 1.97 -19.24 -29.28
N GLU A 767 3.12 -18.75 -28.83
CA GLU A 767 4.40 -19.05 -29.48
C GLU A 767 4.91 -20.47 -29.18
N ASP A 768 4.41 -21.09 -28.10
CA ASP A 768 4.76 -22.44 -27.69
C ASP A 768 4.19 -23.50 -28.63
N GLN A 769 5.05 -24.10 -29.44
CA GLN A 769 4.67 -25.08 -30.46
C GLN A 769 4.26 -26.45 -29.89
N ARG A 770 4.25 -26.66 -28.56
CA ARG A 770 3.92 -27.95 -27.94
C ARG A 770 2.44 -28.34 -28.10
N VAL A 771 1.54 -27.36 -28.11
CA VAL A 771 0.09 -27.54 -28.32
C VAL A 771 -0.38 -26.51 -29.34
N LYS A 772 -1.20 -26.91 -30.32
CA LYS A 772 -1.77 -25.96 -31.29
C LYS A 772 -2.58 -24.89 -30.55
N PRO A 773 -2.22 -23.60 -30.63
CA PRO A 773 -2.83 -22.56 -29.80
C PRO A 773 -4.14 -22.07 -30.41
N THR A 774 -5.22 -22.85 -30.24
CA THR A 774 -6.53 -22.52 -30.82
C THR A 774 -7.46 -21.84 -29.81
N ILE A 775 -8.46 -21.11 -30.31
CA ILE A 775 -9.53 -20.53 -29.48
C ILE A 775 -10.20 -21.61 -28.61
N GLY A 776 -10.39 -22.83 -29.13
CA GLY A 776 -10.97 -23.93 -28.36
C GLY A 776 -10.14 -24.37 -27.15
N VAL A 777 -8.80 -24.35 -27.26
CA VAL A 777 -7.90 -24.60 -26.12
C VAL A 777 -8.04 -23.48 -25.09
N LEU A 778 -8.08 -22.23 -25.55
CA LEU A 778 -8.22 -21.06 -24.68
C LEU A 778 -9.56 -21.06 -23.92
N VAL A 779 -10.67 -21.35 -24.61
CA VAL A 779 -12.00 -21.54 -23.99
C VAL A 779 -11.93 -22.58 -22.89
N GLN A 780 -11.34 -23.75 -23.17
CA GLN A 780 -11.25 -24.81 -22.16
C GLN A 780 -10.41 -24.41 -20.95
N ALA A 781 -9.29 -23.71 -21.18
CA ALA A 781 -8.43 -23.22 -20.10
C ALA A 781 -9.18 -22.19 -19.23
N LEU A 782 -9.90 -21.24 -19.84
CA LEU A 782 -10.70 -20.24 -19.13
C LEU A 782 -11.81 -20.89 -18.28
N GLU A 783 -12.48 -21.91 -18.80
CA GLU A 783 -13.47 -22.68 -18.05
C GLU A 783 -12.85 -23.37 -16.82
N ASN A 784 -11.69 -24.02 -17.01
CA ASN A 784 -10.98 -24.73 -15.95
C ASN A 784 -10.53 -23.80 -14.81
N VAL A 785 -10.11 -22.57 -15.13
CA VAL A 785 -9.78 -21.55 -14.11
C VAL A 785 -11.00 -20.83 -13.53
N GLY A 786 -12.20 -21.06 -14.07
CA GLY A 786 -13.45 -20.46 -13.61
C GLY A 786 -13.65 -19.01 -14.04
N ARG A 787 -13.28 -18.70 -15.28
CA ARG A 787 -13.49 -17.39 -15.93
C ARG A 787 -14.47 -17.44 -17.10
N GLY A 788 -15.16 -18.58 -17.31
CA GLY A 788 -16.15 -18.74 -18.37
C GLY A 788 -15.59 -18.53 -19.77
N SER A 789 -16.48 -18.44 -20.76
CA SER A 789 -16.10 -18.09 -22.14
C SER A 789 -16.79 -16.83 -22.67
N GLU A 790 -17.69 -16.25 -21.89
CA GLU A 790 -18.52 -15.09 -22.26
C GLU A 790 -17.69 -13.84 -22.61
N CYS A 791 -16.59 -13.61 -21.87
CA CYS A 791 -15.68 -12.50 -22.18
C CYS A 791 -14.98 -12.70 -23.53
N LEU A 792 -14.46 -13.90 -23.77
CA LEU A 792 -13.77 -14.23 -25.02
C LEU A 792 -14.72 -14.17 -26.22
N GLU A 793 -15.95 -14.68 -26.04
CA GLU A 793 -16.99 -14.60 -27.06
C GLU A 793 -17.29 -13.16 -27.46
N ARG A 794 -17.47 -12.28 -26.47
CA ARG A 794 -17.70 -10.84 -26.69
C ARG A 794 -16.52 -10.20 -27.44
N ILE A 795 -15.28 -10.54 -27.08
CA ILE A 795 -14.07 -10.04 -27.76
C ILE A 795 -14.07 -10.49 -29.22
N ILE A 796 -14.29 -11.79 -29.48
CA ILE A 796 -14.33 -12.35 -30.84
C ILE A 796 -15.39 -11.65 -31.69
N ARG A 797 -16.60 -11.43 -31.15
CA ARG A 797 -17.67 -10.69 -31.85
C ARG A 797 -17.21 -9.27 -32.21
N ASN A 798 -16.59 -8.55 -31.28
CA ASN A 798 -16.13 -7.17 -31.50
C ASN A 798 -14.99 -7.07 -32.54
N VAL A 799 -14.04 -8.01 -32.50
CA VAL A 799 -12.92 -8.06 -33.46
C VAL A 799 -13.40 -8.55 -34.83
N GLY A 800 -14.28 -9.55 -34.87
CA GLY A 800 -14.88 -10.08 -36.09
C GLY A 800 -15.70 -9.06 -36.86
N VAL A 801 -16.48 -8.22 -36.15
CA VAL A 801 -17.22 -7.10 -36.77
C VAL A 801 -16.28 -6.08 -37.42
N LYS A 802 -15.10 -5.81 -36.84
CA LYS A 802 -14.09 -4.90 -37.45
C LYS A 802 -13.44 -5.45 -38.72
N LYS A 803 -13.43 -6.78 -38.94
CA LYS A 803 -12.94 -7.37 -40.20
C LYS A 803 -14.02 -7.44 -41.29
N ALA A 804 -15.28 -7.18 -40.94
CA ALA A 804 -16.42 -7.18 -41.86
C ALA A 804 -16.97 -5.77 -42.18
N MET A 805 -16.55 -4.74 -41.44
CA MET A 805 -16.76 -3.32 -41.75
C MET A 805 -15.49 -2.71 -42.34
#